data_AF-A0A7Y2U613-F1
#
_entry.id   AF-A0A7Y2U613-F1
#
_cell.length_a   1.000
_cell.length_b   1.000
_cell.length_c   1.000
_cell.angle_alpha   90.00
_cell.angle_beta   90.00
_cell.angle_gamma   90.00
#
_symmetry.space_group_name_H-M   'P 1'
#
loop_
_entity.id
_entity.type
_entity.pdbx_description
1 polymer ?
#
loop_
_entity_poly.entity_id
_entity_poly.type
_entity_poly.pdbx_seq_one_letter_code
_entity_poly.pdbx_strand_id
1 'polypeptide(L)'
;MMLIILVAMAMLSLNTVELRSSQNGRAMAEAQANARLALMLALGELQKSMGPDQRISANGEILADPDNRSSSGVIHPRWTGVWNSWRAGDTDPAGNDERSQHSTLDDADYGIRPSYETDRKDHFHSWLVSLDKENASQVEAARNMTLSASYTPSDNNDAVILVGRGSLGSELQPDEIIQVPLVARKTNSGSTRPSGRYGWWVGDESQKANIMDNPHKDEKKRPSLAERLFRQQAPATLGHSTIDGLKKIEDDKQLVGLPSRRTLDLVDGVTPEAMAHYYDITTSSLGVLADVREGGLKRDLSTILERTIDPEEVYDIETRPGTEFKWATSIKSDGNDFMLYSFDNMVNSTVGNPTAQASVPIQDLASYYQLYNHYRADGNGGIQYSSRDSSPPNSLLQKGFMVSSSDYGETRSDYDNYLRRYSALYRNPVPVKIEIVLSYVTEPVFPVPTDPNEDKYRLRIGVSPAITLWNPNNVPLVMNSGNPDRASLMIRETPIPLKVTFKKSDSRDGPFTATHERQFRYVTSGQQGELYTLFISGNYPAVFQPGESKVFALQYASGTNSNVASNYADFMLRGRGNGRYSEPFVPELELVPGWNPDKFIRPSTQAGGKRGGEETVFTFDDNDYISASISAGNYNTFTVDFAQKSRHGRNQPGVMWHYRSFSIKSRLNRSNNGAQYRNDFVYQGFPTNAGRISDRNPREIIIPARSAQNLIAAMKSPFNPRDDLPQTFFYYGIKAATETHESQNVAPILGGSGRRFPSRPFTHSTAMAPVMIDSTNPNALYNYGWNWFFMPLDNLLDAPISISRGNHGYYGGGFTAENGTTHSVQQHLPLTPPISIASLSHAHLGGFSLATEAAAPGYWGLRDPWNRESFQRLTAIGYDGLAPHTLQ
;
A
#
# COMPACT_ATOMS: atom_id res chain seq x y z
N MET A 1 -60.50 77.40 44.17
CA MET A 1 -61.08 76.04 44.04
C MET A 1 -60.56 75.28 42.81
N MET A 2 -60.49 75.90 41.62
CA MET A 2 -59.99 75.26 40.38
C MET A 2 -58.52 74.78 40.45
N LEU A 3 -57.65 75.51 41.15
CA LEU A 3 -56.22 75.17 41.28
C LEU A 3 -55.97 73.87 42.08
N ILE A 4 -56.77 73.61 43.12
CA ILE A 4 -56.68 72.40 43.94
C ILE A 4 -57.12 71.17 43.15
N ILE A 5 -58.12 71.30 42.29
CA ILE A 5 -58.61 70.23 41.41
C ILE A 5 -57.55 69.86 40.36
N LEU A 6 -56.86 70.85 39.80
CA LEU A 6 -55.78 70.64 38.82
C LEU A 6 -54.58 69.92 39.43
N VAL A 7 -54.17 70.30 40.64
CA VAL A 7 -53.10 69.62 41.39
C VAL A 7 -53.51 68.20 41.78
N ALA A 8 -54.76 68.00 42.22
CA ALA A 8 -55.27 66.67 42.54
C ALA A 8 -55.31 65.75 41.31
N MET A 9 -55.76 66.23 40.14
CA MET A 9 -55.72 65.47 38.89
C MET A 9 -54.29 65.18 38.43
N ALA A 10 -53.36 66.14 38.55
CA ALA A 10 -51.96 65.93 38.23
C ALA A 10 -51.33 64.86 39.12
N MET A 11 -51.55 64.90 40.44
CA MET A 11 -51.09 63.87 41.37
C MET A 11 -51.73 62.51 41.12
N LEU A 12 -53.01 62.46 40.74
CA LEU A 12 -53.68 61.21 40.35
C LEU A 12 -53.06 60.63 39.07
N SER A 13 -52.76 61.48 38.09
CA SER A 13 -52.10 61.06 36.85
C SER A 13 -50.69 60.54 37.11
N LEU A 14 -49.92 61.21 37.97
CA LEU A 14 -48.57 60.77 38.34
C LEU A 14 -48.63 59.43 39.09
N ASN A 15 -49.56 59.27 40.03
CA ASN A 15 -49.72 58.04 40.81
C ASN A 15 -50.17 56.87 39.91
N THR A 16 -51.02 57.10 38.91
CA THR A 16 -51.39 56.06 37.94
C THR A 16 -50.22 55.70 37.00
N VAL A 17 -49.39 56.65 36.61
CA VAL A 17 -48.16 56.39 35.83
C VAL A 17 -47.13 55.62 36.66
N GLU A 18 -46.90 56.01 37.91
CA GLU A 18 -46.00 55.30 38.84
C GLU A 18 -46.50 53.87 39.14
N LEU A 19 -47.80 53.68 39.35
CA LEU A 19 -48.39 52.35 39.52
C LEU A 19 -48.21 51.48 38.27
N ARG A 20 -48.40 52.02 37.07
CA ARG A 20 -48.15 51.30 35.81
C ARG A 20 -46.66 50.98 35.63
N SER A 21 -45.78 51.93 35.92
CA SER A 21 -44.32 51.76 35.89
C SER A 21 -43.89 50.65 36.85
N SER A 22 -44.40 50.66 38.09
CA SER A 22 -44.12 49.64 39.10
C SER A 22 -44.65 48.26 38.71
N GLN A 23 -45.87 48.19 38.16
CA GLN A 23 -46.45 46.94 37.64
C GLN A 23 -45.63 46.38 36.47
N ASN A 24 -45.22 47.23 35.53
CA ASN A 24 -44.35 46.84 34.42
C ASN A 24 -42.98 46.36 34.93
N GLY A 25 -42.40 47.05 35.92
CA GLY A 25 -41.15 46.65 36.55
C GLY A 25 -41.25 45.28 37.23
N ARG A 26 -42.35 45.00 37.94
CA ARG A 26 -42.63 43.68 38.54
C ARG A 26 -42.79 42.60 37.48
N ALA A 27 -43.58 42.85 36.43
CA ALA A 27 -43.78 41.90 35.33
C ALA A 27 -42.48 41.60 34.59
N MET A 28 -41.63 42.61 34.36
CA MET A 28 -40.33 42.44 33.74
C MET A 28 -39.37 41.61 34.62
N ALA A 29 -39.34 41.89 35.93
CA ALA A 29 -38.54 41.10 36.87
C ALA A 29 -38.99 39.64 36.93
N GLU A 30 -40.30 39.38 36.90
CA GLU A 30 -40.86 38.03 36.85
C GLU A 30 -40.54 37.31 35.52
N ALA A 31 -40.65 38.01 34.39
CA ALA A 31 -40.27 37.48 33.09
C ALA A 31 -38.78 37.12 33.03
N GLN A 32 -37.90 37.97 33.57
CA GLN A 32 -36.46 37.68 33.67
C GLN A 32 -36.18 36.48 34.58
N ALA A 33 -36.87 36.36 35.71
CA ALA A 33 -36.73 35.20 36.59
C ALA A 33 -37.20 33.90 35.92
N ASN A 34 -38.32 33.95 35.19
CA ASN A 34 -38.84 32.82 34.42
C ASN A 34 -37.90 32.43 33.27
N ALA A 35 -37.29 33.40 32.57
CA ALA A 35 -36.30 33.13 31.53
C ALA A 35 -35.04 32.47 32.09
N ARG A 36 -34.55 32.90 33.27
CA ARG A 36 -33.43 32.25 33.96
C ARG A 36 -33.77 30.81 34.37
N LEU A 37 -34.98 30.59 34.88
CA LEU A 37 -35.46 29.25 35.20
C LEU A 37 -35.53 28.37 33.94
N ALA A 38 -36.10 28.89 32.85
CA ALA A 38 -36.14 28.21 31.54
C ALA A 38 -34.73 27.82 31.07
N LEU A 39 -33.75 28.73 31.18
CA LEU A 39 -32.36 28.45 30.83
C LEU A 39 -31.77 27.34 31.70
N MET A 40 -31.99 27.38 33.02
CA MET A 40 -31.53 26.33 33.94
C MET A 40 -32.16 24.97 33.63
N LEU A 41 -33.45 24.95 33.28
CA LEU A 41 -34.15 23.73 32.87
C LEU A 41 -33.62 23.21 31.53
N ALA A 42 -33.43 24.07 30.54
CA ALA A 42 -32.87 23.70 29.23
C ALA A 42 -31.48 23.09 29.38
N LEU A 43 -30.61 23.70 30.19
CA LEU A 43 -29.28 23.17 30.49
C LEU A 43 -29.36 21.82 31.22
N GLY A 44 -30.28 21.67 32.18
CA GLY A 44 -30.49 20.42 32.90
C GLY A 44 -30.98 19.29 31.99
N GLU A 45 -31.96 19.56 31.12
CA GLU A 45 -32.48 18.56 30.17
C GLU A 45 -31.44 18.23 29.08
N LEU A 46 -30.66 19.21 28.63
CA LEU A 46 -29.53 18.97 27.73
C LEU A 46 -28.50 18.04 28.37
N GLN A 47 -28.03 18.35 29.58
CA GLN A 47 -27.04 17.52 30.29
C GLN A 47 -27.54 16.11 30.57
N LYS A 48 -28.83 15.97 30.91
CA LYS A 48 -29.45 14.68 31.18
C LYS A 48 -29.63 13.84 29.92
N SER A 49 -30.06 14.47 28.82
CA SER A 49 -30.40 13.76 27.58
C SER A 49 -29.17 13.49 26.70
N MET A 50 -28.23 14.44 26.62
CA MET A 50 -27.00 14.39 25.79
C MET A 50 -25.74 14.07 26.61
N GLY A 51 -25.86 13.77 27.89
CA GLY A 51 -24.71 13.49 28.76
C GLY A 51 -23.92 12.23 28.38
N PRO A 52 -24.57 11.08 28.10
CA PRO A 52 -23.87 9.88 27.66
C PRO A 52 -23.24 10.06 26.25
N ASP A 53 -22.05 9.50 26.03
CA ASP A 53 -21.32 9.55 24.74
C ASP A 53 -22.08 8.88 23.58
N GLN A 54 -23.06 8.04 23.91
CA GLN A 54 -23.91 7.26 23.01
C GLN A 54 -25.21 8.01 22.64
N ARG A 55 -25.10 9.33 22.45
CA ARG A 55 -26.23 10.20 22.12
C ARG A 55 -25.97 10.92 20.81
N ILE A 56 -26.97 10.93 19.96
CA ILE A 56 -26.93 11.56 18.66
C ILE A 56 -28.01 12.63 18.64
N SER A 57 -27.62 13.88 18.35
CA SER A 57 -28.56 14.96 18.11
C SER A 57 -28.84 15.11 16.62
N ALA A 58 -30.09 15.41 16.29
CA ALA A 58 -30.47 15.82 14.95
C ALA A 58 -31.64 16.80 14.96
N ASN A 59 -31.71 17.64 13.93
CA ASN A 59 -32.87 18.49 13.70
C ASN A 59 -34.07 17.66 13.23
N GLY A 60 -35.28 18.08 13.58
CA GLY A 60 -36.53 17.44 13.21
C GLY A 60 -36.75 17.30 11.71
N GLU A 61 -36.03 18.07 10.89
CA GLU A 61 -35.96 17.93 9.44
C GLU A 61 -35.48 16.53 8.99
N ILE A 62 -34.78 15.77 9.83
CA ILE A 62 -34.44 14.36 9.57
C ILE A 62 -35.69 13.48 9.33
N LEU A 63 -36.86 13.94 9.79
CA LEU A 63 -38.16 13.31 9.62
C LEU A 63 -38.86 13.76 8.33
N ALA A 64 -38.21 14.52 7.46
CA ALA A 64 -38.81 14.91 6.19
C ALA A 64 -38.89 13.71 5.23
N ASP A 65 -39.94 13.70 4.39
CA ASP A 65 -40.06 12.69 3.34
C ASP A 65 -38.96 12.90 2.27
N PRO A 66 -38.04 11.93 2.07
CA PRO A 66 -36.94 12.08 1.14
C PRO A 66 -37.38 12.26 -0.33
N ASP A 67 -38.58 11.80 -0.69
CA ASP A 67 -39.11 11.87 -2.05
C ASP A 67 -39.82 13.21 -2.36
N ASN A 68 -40.11 14.04 -1.35
CA ASN A 68 -40.80 15.32 -1.50
C ASN A 68 -40.02 16.51 -0.91
N ARG A 69 -38.97 16.94 -1.61
CA ARG A 69 -38.08 18.05 -1.19
C ARG A 69 -38.72 19.45 -1.19
N SER A 70 -39.92 19.62 -1.75
CA SER A 70 -40.60 20.92 -1.87
C SER A 70 -41.44 21.32 -0.65
N SER A 71 -41.79 20.38 0.23
CA SER A 71 -42.40 20.66 1.52
C SER A 71 -41.96 19.59 2.51
N SER A 72 -41.15 19.97 3.50
CA SER A 72 -40.54 19.04 4.48
C SER A 72 -41.57 18.11 5.18
N GLY A 73 -42.87 18.43 5.18
CA GLY A 73 -43.91 17.63 5.83
C GLY A 73 -43.81 17.64 7.36
N VAL A 74 -42.75 18.25 7.90
CA VAL A 74 -42.49 18.46 9.32
C VAL A 74 -42.90 19.89 9.69
N ILE A 75 -43.77 20.06 10.68
CA ILE A 75 -44.22 21.39 11.14
C ILE A 75 -43.08 22.12 11.88
N HIS A 76 -42.22 21.40 12.59
CA HIS A 76 -41.13 21.95 13.38
C HIS A 76 -39.76 21.35 12.99
N PRO A 77 -39.20 21.67 11.81
CA PRO A 77 -37.98 21.06 11.30
C PRO A 77 -36.73 21.42 12.10
N ARG A 78 -36.74 22.54 12.83
CA ARG A 78 -35.58 23.04 13.61
C ARG A 78 -35.59 22.66 15.09
N TRP A 79 -36.52 21.81 15.52
CA TRP A 79 -36.45 21.23 16.87
C TRP A 79 -35.31 20.21 16.93
N THR A 80 -34.50 20.27 17.98
CA THR A 80 -33.40 19.32 18.16
C THR A 80 -33.89 18.12 18.93
N GLY A 81 -33.84 16.96 18.31
CA GLY A 81 -34.12 15.66 18.91
C GLY A 81 -32.86 14.98 19.39
N VAL A 82 -33.02 14.05 20.32
CA VAL A 82 -31.97 13.18 20.83
C VAL A 82 -32.35 11.73 20.54
N TRP A 83 -31.43 11.00 19.94
CA TRP A 83 -31.52 9.57 19.70
C TRP A 83 -30.42 8.83 20.45
N ASN A 84 -30.72 7.61 20.85
CA ASN A 84 -29.73 6.65 21.30
C ASN A 84 -28.97 6.10 20.08
N SER A 85 -27.69 5.85 20.26
CA SER A 85 -26.94 5.04 19.29
C SER A 85 -27.34 3.57 19.45
N TRP A 86 -27.38 2.84 18.33
CA TRP A 86 -27.34 1.38 18.38
C TRP A 86 -26.09 0.87 19.09
N ARG A 87 -26.20 -0.28 19.77
CA ARG A 87 -25.07 -0.97 20.41
C ARG A 87 -24.75 -2.29 19.72
N ALA A 88 -23.46 -2.59 19.53
CA ALA A 88 -23.03 -3.90 19.06
C ALA A 88 -22.87 -4.86 20.25
N GLY A 89 -23.31 -6.10 20.10
CA GLY A 89 -23.27 -7.14 21.14
C GLY A 89 -24.68 -7.47 21.64
N ASP A 90 -24.85 -7.53 22.97
CA ASP A 90 -26.10 -7.93 23.66
C ASP A 90 -27.32 -7.03 23.37
N THR A 91 -28.50 -7.46 23.83
CA THR A 91 -29.78 -6.74 23.75
C THR A 91 -29.59 -5.26 24.01
N ASP A 92 -29.81 -4.43 22.99
CA ASP A 92 -29.77 -3.00 23.12
C ASP A 92 -30.84 -2.57 24.15
N PRO A 93 -30.47 -1.97 25.29
CA PRO A 93 -31.47 -1.51 26.26
C PRO A 93 -32.33 -0.35 25.72
N ALA A 94 -31.99 0.23 24.57
CA ALA A 94 -32.71 1.32 23.93
C ALA A 94 -33.71 0.89 22.85
N GLY A 95 -33.71 -0.36 22.37
CA GLY A 95 -34.56 -0.78 21.25
C GLY A 95 -34.83 -2.30 21.21
N ASN A 96 -35.71 -2.73 20.29
CA ASN A 96 -36.00 -4.16 20.05
C ASN A 96 -35.04 -4.77 19.00
N ASP A 97 -33.90 -4.12 18.74
CA ASP A 97 -32.98 -4.47 17.67
C ASP A 97 -32.44 -5.89 17.85
N GLU A 98 -32.32 -6.60 16.71
CA GLU A 98 -31.62 -7.87 16.67
C GLU A 98 -30.16 -7.70 17.09
N ARG A 99 -29.63 -8.74 17.73
CA ARG A 99 -28.27 -8.76 18.26
C ARG A 99 -27.26 -8.51 17.14
N SER A 100 -26.64 -7.33 17.09
CA SER A 100 -25.61 -7.03 16.09
C SER A 100 -24.24 -7.48 16.57
N GLN A 101 -23.49 -8.27 15.79
CA GLN A 101 -22.15 -8.68 16.20
C GLN A 101 -21.11 -7.57 15.96
N HIS A 102 -19.99 -7.63 16.69
CA HIS A 102 -18.81 -6.79 16.43
C HIS A 102 -18.10 -7.15 15.10
N SER A 103 -18.50 -8.24 14.45
CA SER A 103 -17.89 -8.81 13.24
C SER A 103 -18.52 -8.29 11.95
N THR A 104 -17.70 -8.03 10.93
CA THR A 104 -18.13 -7.65 9.57
C THR A 104 -18.59 -8.83 8.69
N LEU A 105 -18.57 -10.05 9.22
CA LEU A 105 -19.05 -11.22 8.51
C LEU A 105 -20.56 -11.36 8.75
N ASP A 106 -21.33 -11.44 7.67
CA ASP A 106 -22.71 -11.93 7.71
C ASP A 106 -22.67 -13.38 8.19
N ASP A 107 -22.84 -13.60 9.48
CA ASP A 107 -23.50 -14.82 9.92
C ASP A 107 -24.92 -14.76 9.34
N ALA A 108 -25.41 -15.84 8.75
CA ALA A 108 -26.67 -15.83 7.99
C ALA A 108 -27.87 -15.36 8.84
N ASP A 109 -27.72 -15.39 10.17
CA ASP A 109 -28.71 -14.99 11.16
C ASP A 109 -28.40 -13.62 11.85
N TYR A 110 -27.18 -13.05 11.77
CA TYR A 110 -26.80 -11.83 12.51
C TYR A 110 -25.68 -11.01 11.83
N GLY A 111 -26.04 -9.99 11.03
CA GLY A 111 -25.08 -9.06 10.40
C GLY A 111 -24.86 -7.74 11.18
N ILE A 112 -23.93 -6.88 10.71
CA ILE A 112 -23.77 -5.49 11.22
C ILE A 112 -24.91 -4.56 10.74
N ARG A 113 -26.11 -5.10 10.47
CA ARG A 113 -27.22 -4.29 9.98
C ARG A 113 -28.22 -4.16 11.12
N PRO A 114 -28.27 -3.00 11.81
CA PRO A 114 -29.35 -2.74 12.72
C PRO A 114 -30.64 -2.69 11.91
N SER A 115 -31.65 -3.41 12.34
CA SER A 115 -33.02 -3.14 11.90
C SER A 115 -33.48 -1.89 12.63
N TYR A 116 -33.82 -0.82 11.91
CA TYR A 116 -34.46 0.35 12.50
C TYR A 116 -35.94 0.36 12.16
N GLU A 117 -36.78 0.75 13.11
CA GLU A 117 -38.13 1.19 12.79
C GLU A 117 -38.12 2.45 11.91
N THR A 118 -39.22 2.70 11.20
CA THR A 118 -39.40 3.95 10.43
C THR A 118 -39.15 5.16 11.34
N ASP A 119 -38.36 6.12 10.87
CA ASP A 119 -37.95 7.31 11.62
C ASP A 119 -37.09 7.04 12.87
N ARG A 120 -36.59 5.81 13.07
CA ARG A 120 -35.81 5.39 14.25
C ARG A 120 -36.54 5.67 15.57
N LYS A 121 -37.84 5.38 15.61
CA LYS A 121 -38.72 5.61 16.77
C LYS A 121 -38.33 4.78 17.98
N ASP A 122 -37.88 3.56 17.74
CA ASP A 122 -37.22 2.67 18.68
C ASP A 122 -36.10 3.36 19.46
N HIS A 123 -35.22 4.12 18.79
CA HIS A 123 -34.06 4.76 19.41
C HIS A 123 -34.29 6.22 19.83
N PHE A 124 -35.49 6.77 19.64
CA PHE A 124 -35.76 8.15 19.99
C PHE A 124 -35.84 8.35 21.51
N HIS A 125 -35.15 9.37 22.01
CA HIS A 125 -35.10 9.67 23.44
C HIS A 125 -36.01 10.83 23.84
N SER A 126 -35.81 12.01 23.25
CA SER A 126 -36.55 13.23 23.60
C SER A 126 -36.29 14.37 22.61
N TRP A 127 -37.27 15.28 22.46
CA TRP A 127 -37.05 16.62 21.93
C TRP A 127 -36.48 17.56 23.00
N LEU A 128 -35.55 18.43 22.64
CA LEU A 128 -34.94 19.45 23.51
C LEU A 128 -35.67 20.80 23.37
N VAL A 129 -36.95 20.79 23.70
CA VAL A 129 -37.85 21.95 23.69
C VAL A 129 -38.77 21.86 24.90
N SER A 130 -39.35 22.98 25.33
CA SER A 130 -40.23 23.07 26.51
C SER A 130 -41.60 22.38 26.33
N LEU A 131 -41.57 21.06 26.21
CA LEU A 131 -42.71 20.17 26.22
C LEU A 131 -42.86 19.49 27.58
N ASP A 132 -44.05 18.98 27.86
CA ASP A 132 -44.26 17.98 28.91
C ASP A 132 -43.56 16.67 28.53
N LYS A 133 -43.25 15.85 29.55
CA LYS A 133 -42.43 14.64 29.39
C LYS A 133 -43.03 13.63 28.41
N GLU A 134 -44.36 13.54 28.33
CA GLU A 134 -45.04 12.61 27.43
C GLU A 134 -44.86 13.05 25.98
N ASN A 135 -45.20 14.30 25.65
CA ASN A 135 -45.03 14.83 24.29
C ASN A 135 -43.56 14.96 23.87
N ALA A 136 -42.65 15.27 24.79
CA ALA A 136 -41.22 15.35 24.50
C ALA A 136 -40.64 14.00 24.02
N SER A 137 -41.18 12.88 24.50
CA SER A 137 -40.75 11.53 24.15
C SER A 137 -41.37 10.97 22.85
N GLN A 138 -42.23 11.73 22.18
CA GLN A 138 -42.88 11.31 20.94
C GLN A 138 -42.20 11.92 19.70
N VAL A 139 -41.66 11.08 18.82
CA VAL A 139 -41.07 11.50 17.53
C VAL A 139 -42.04 12.33 16.70
N GLU A 140 -43.31 11.94 16.66
CA GLU A 140 -44.36 12.57 15.86
C GLU A 140 -44.71 14.01 16.30
N ALA A 141 -44.27 14.44 17.49
CA ALA A 141 -44.55 15.79 17.99
C ALA A 141 -44.01 16.87 17.04
N ALA A 142 -42.82 16.68 16.46
CA ALA A 142 -42.27 17.65 15.50
C ALA A 142 -43.03 17.70 14.16
N ARG A 143 -43.72 16.60 13.79
CA ARG A 143 -44.51 16.51 12.54
C ARG A 143 -45.92 17.04 12.69
N ASN A 144 -46.60 16.74 13.80
CA ASN A 144 -48.06 16.88 13.89
C ASN A 144 -48.52 17.95 14.88
N MET A 145 -47.65 18.42 15.77
CA MET A 145 -48.05 19.39 16.80
C MET A 145 -48.29 20.76 16.18
N THR A 146 -49.50 21.29 16.34
CA THR A 146 -49.86 22.63 15.89
C THR A 146 -49.79 23.59 17.07
N LEU A 147 -49.08 24.71 16.90
CA LEU A 147 -48.86 25.69 17.95
C LEU A 147 -49.42 27.06 17.56
N SER A 148 -50.12 27.71 18.49
CA SER A 148 -50.58 29.10 18.34
C SER A 148 -49.52 30.06 18.89
N ALA A 149 -48.49 30.34 18.09
CA ALA A 149 -47.32 31.12 18.49
C ALA A 149 -47.44 32.62 18.20
N SER A 150 -46.88 33.46 19.07
CA SER A 150 -46.75 34.92 18.89
C SER A 150 -45.45 35.43 19.53
N TYR A 151 -44.91 36.55 19.04
CA TYR A 151 -43.77 37.25 19.67
C TYR A 151 -44.14 37.82 21.05
N THR A 152 -45.40 38.24 21.20
CA THR A 152 -45.97 38.71 22.45
C THR A 152 -47.20 37.85 22.75
N PRO A 153 -47.02 36.68 23.37
CA PRO A 153 -48.09 35.71 23.57
C PRO A 153 -49.14 36.27 24.54
N SER A 154 -50.41 36.24 24.11
CA SER A 154 -51.57 36.51 24.97
C SER A 154 -51.95 35.27 25.79
N ASP A 155 -52.90 35.38 26.70
CA ASP A 155 -53.36 34.25 27.53
C ASP A 155 -53.86 33.05 26.70
N ASN A 156 -54.31 33.29 25.46
CA ASN A 156 -54.82 32.26 24.55
C ASN A 156 -53.74 31.64 23.63
N ASN A 157 -52.50 32.11 23.72
CA ASN A 157 -51.40 31.56 22.93
C ASN A 157 -50.68 30.47 23.72
N ASP A 158 -50.50 29.30 23.10
CA ASP A 158 -49.85 28.15 23.74
C ASP A 158 -48.35 28.08 23.45
N ALA A 159 -47.83 28.97 22.61
CA ALA A 159 -46.42 29.02 22.22
C ALA A 159 -45.88 30.44 22.08
N VAL A 160 -44.56 30.56 22.12
CA VAL A 160 -43.79 31.79 21.88
C VAL A 160 -42.84 31.60 20.71
N ILE A 161 -42.61 32.66 19.93
CA ILE A 161 -41.59 32.66 18.88
C ILE A 161 -40.26 33.07 19.50
N LEU A 162 -39.29 32.15 19.53
CA LEU A 162 -37.93 32.43 20.05
C LEU A 162 -36.97 32.92 18.96
N VAL A 163 -37.07 32.36 17.75
CA VAL A 163 -36.28 32.75 16.58
C VAL A 163 -37.22 33.07 15.43
N GLY A 164 -37.06 34.25 14.85
CA GLY A 164 -37.92 34.75 13.77
C GLY A 164 -37.40 36.08 13.20
N ARG A 165 -38.31 36.99 12.88
CA ARG A 165 -38.02 38.33 12.34
C ARG A 165 -37.01 39.06 13.22
N GLY A 166 -35.90 39.47 12.63
CA GLY A 166 -34.79 40.14 13.31
C GLY A 166 -33.63 39.20 13.70
N SER A 167 -33.85 37.89 13.80
CA SER A 167 -32.77 36.89 13.91
C SER A 167 -32.37 36.30 12.55
N LEU A 168 -33.34 36.17 11.63
CA LEU A 168 -33.19 35.54 10.32
C LEU A 168 -33.16 36.55 9.14
N GLY A 169 -33.19 37.85 9.45
CA GLY A 169 -33.34 38.90 8.43
C GLY A 169 -34.81 39.25 8.14
N SER A 170 -35.06 39.83 6.95
CA SER A 170 -36.36 40.36 6.52
C SER A 170 -37.21 39.39 5.71
N GLU A 171 -36.59 38.43 5.02
CA GLU A 171 -37.24 37.33 4.32
C GLU A 171 -37.39 36.16 5.29
N LEU A 172 -38.60 35.63 5.45
CA LEU A 172 -38.90 34.58 6.42
C LEU A 172 -39.73 33.51 5.74
N GLN A 173 -39.24 32.27 5.76
CA GLN A 173 -40.08 31.12 5.46
C GLN A 173 -40.72 30.59 6.76
N PRO A 174 -41.98 30.11 6.75
CA PRO A 174 -42.67 29.65 7.96
C PRO A 174 -41.97 28.51 8.72
N ASP A 175 -41.24 27.66 8.00
CA ASP A 175 -40.44 26.52 8.47
C ASP A 175 -39.12 26.93 9.14
N GLU A 176 -38.65 28.16 8.90
CA GLU A 176 -37.45 28.71 9.55
C GLU A 176 -37.75 29.32 10.93
N ILE A 177 -39.02 29.53 11.27
CA ILE A 177 -39.42 30.16 12.54
C ILE A 177 -39.46 29.12 13.67
N ILE A 178 -38.75 29.40 14.77
CA ILE A 178 -38.77 28.50 15.93
C ILE A 178 -39.87 28.92 16.88
N GLN A 179 -40.92 28.10 16.87
CA GLN A 179 -42.04 28.16 17.79
C GLN A 179 -41.82 27.17 18.94
N VAL A 180 -42.06 27.64 20.16
CA VAL A 180 -41.77 26.89 21.38
C VAL A 180 -42.98 26.90 22.30
N PRO A 181 -43.48 25.74 22.78
CA PRO A 181 -44.60 25.67 23.69
C PRO A 181 -44.32 26.37 25.02
N LEU A 182 -45.34 27.00 25.61
CA LEU A 182 -45.26 27.73 26.87
C LEU A 182 -45.71 26.86 28.04
N VAL A 183 -44.81 26.63 29.00
CA VAL A 183 -45.10 25.90 30.24
C VAL A 183 -45.52 26.88 31.34
N ALA A 184 -46.67 26.61 31.96
CA ALA A 184 -47.23 27.47 33.00
C ALA A 184 -46.63 27.18 34.39
N ARG A 185 -46.19 28.24 35.08
CA ARG A 185 -45.72 28.18 36.47
C ARG A 185 -46.84 28.51 37.45
N LYS A 186 -47.18 27.57 38.32
CA LYS A 186 -48.15 27.79 39.42
C LYS A 186 -47.40 28.24 40.68
N THR A 187 -47.90 29.29 41.34
CA THR A 187 -47.31 29.85 42.57
C THR A 187 -47.72 29.08 43.84
N ASN A 188 -48.87 28.40 43.82
CA ASN A 188 -49.35 27.51 44.89
C ASN A 188 -50.19 26.38 44.28
N SER A 189 -50.23 25.19 44.91
CA SER A 189 -50.95 23.99 44.44
C SER A 189 -52.48 24.11 44.33
N GLY A 190 -53.06 25.32 44.42
CA GLY A 190 -54.50 25.57 44.31
C GLY A 190 -54.92 26.86 43.57
N SER A 191 -53.99 27.64 42.99
CA SER A 191 -54.39 28.82 42.20
C SER A 191 -54.70 28.44 40.75
N THR A 192 -55.86 28.87 40.24
CA THR A 192 -56.29 28.71 38.85
C THR A 192 -55.60 29.66 37.87
N ARG A 193 -54.99 30.74 38.36
CA ARG A 193 -54.19 31.66 37.54
C ARG A 193 -52.70 31.32 37.62
N PRO A 194 -52.01 31.13 36.48
CA PRO A 194 -50.57 30.94 36.46
C PRO A 194 -49.86 32.25 36.86
N SER A 195 -48.76 32.12 37.60
CA SER A 195 -47.90 33.26 37.96
C SER A 195 -47.14 33.80 36.76
N GLY A 196 -46.79 32.92 35.83
CA GLY A 196 -46.16 33.26 34.56
C GLY A 196 -45.98 32.00 33.71
N ARG A 197 -45.48 32.19 32.49
CA ARG A 197 -45.15 31.11 31.57
C ARG A 197 -43.72 31.26 31.10
N TYR A 198 -43.08 30.16 30.76
CA TYR A 198 -41.75 30.15 30.17
C TYR A 198 -41.68 29.15 29.01
N GLY A 199 -40.78 29.38 28.08
CA GLY A 199 -40.47 28.46 26.99
C GLY A 199 -38.98 28.46 26.74
N TRP A 200 -38.44 27.32 26.31
CA TRP A 200 -37.03 27.16 25.98
C TRP A 200 -36.85 26.18 24.83
N TRP A 201 -35.76 26.35 24.10
CA TRP A 201 -35.32 25.47 23.02
C TRP A 201 -33.80 25.41 23.05
N VAL A 202 -33.25 24.24 22.74
CA VAL A 202 -31.81 24.05 22.54
C VAL A 202 -31.57 23.77 21.07
N GLY A 203 -30.71 24.58 20.44
CA GLY A 203 -30.27 24.37 19.08
C GLY A 203 -28.94 23.63 19.02
N ASP A 204 -28.80 22.75 18.05
CA ASP A 204 -27.56 22.01 17.81
C ASP A 204 -26.54 22.87 17.02
N GLU A 205 -25.40 23.15 17.64
CA GLU A 205 -24.28 23.86 16.99
C GLU A 205 -23.35 22.92 16.21
N SER A 206 -23.43 21.59 16.43
CA SER A 206 -22.56 20.61 15.77
C SER A 206 -22.89 20.40 14.29
N GLN A 207 -24.12 20.77 13.88
CA GLN A 207 -24.58 20.67 12.49
C GLN A 207 -24.24 21.91 11.65
N LYS A 208 -23.60 22.92 12.26
CA LYS A 208 -23.31 24.21 11.61
C LYS A 208 -21.84 24.31 11.22
N ALA A 209 -21.55 25.10 10.19
CA ALA A 209 -20.20 25.39 9.74
C ALA A 209 -19.48 26.33 10.71
N ASN A 210 -18.30 25.94 11.18
CA ASN A 210 -17.47 26.80 12.01
C ASN A 210 -16.83 27.91 11.16
N ILE A 211 -17.10 29.16 11.51
CA ILE A 211 -16.55 30.35 10.82
C ILE A 211 -15.25 30.88 11.44
N MET A 212 -14.81 30.32 12.56
CA MET A 212 -13.58 30.75 13.23
C MET A 212 -12.35 30.50 12.36
N ASP A 213 -11.31 31.30 12.59
CA ASP A 213 -10.02 31.13 11.92
C ASP A 213 -9.43 29.74 12.20
N ASN A 214 -8.67 29.23 11.23
CA ASN A 214 -7.87 28.04 11.40
C ASN A 214 -6.73 28.36 12.39
N PRO A 215 -6.69 27.76 13.58
CA PRO A 215 -5.70 28.05 14.62
C PRO A 215 -4.26 27.75 14.20
N HIS A 216 -4.07 27.06 13.06
CA HIS A 216 -2.77 26.73 12.48
C HIS A 216 -2.38 27.60 11.27
N LYS A 217 -3.15 28.65 10.95
CA LYS A 217 -2.89 29.60 9.87
C LYS A 217 -1.97 30.74 10.33
N ASP A 218 -0.93 30.43 11.11
CA ASP A 218 0.09 31.42 11.44
C ASP A 218 1.05 31.57 10.26
N GLU A 219 0.74 32.50 9.34
CA GLU A 219 1.52 32.75 8.12
C GLU A 219 3.01 33.04 8.40
N LYS A 220 3.35 33.45 9.62
CA LYS A 220 4.70 33.81 10.03
C LYS A 220 5.55 32.63 10.48
N LYS A 221 4.95 31.46 10.76
CA LYS A 221 5.67 30.30 11.28
C LYS A 221 5.49 29.11 10.34
N ARG A 222 6.59 28.61 9.77
CA ARG A 222 6.56 27.37 8.98
C ARG A 222 6.11 26.23 9.89
N PRO A 223 4.98 25.54 9.61
CA PRO A 223 4.57 24.42 10.44
C PRO A 223 5.61 23.30 10.32
N SER A 224 6.00 22.74 11.45
CA SER A 224 6.83 21.56 11.58
C SER A 224 6.19 20.36 10.86
N LEU A 225 6.97 19.32 10.56
CA LEU A 225 6.43 18.09 9.96
C LEU A 225 5.32 17.49 10.84
N ALA A 226 5.51 17.50 12.16
CA ALA A 226 4.51 17.04 13.12
C ALA A 226 3.21 17.87 13.04
N GLU A 227 3.29 19.20 13.04
CA GLU A 227 2.09 20.07 12.91
C GLU A 227 1.36 19.84 11.57
N ARG A 228 2.09 19.58 10.48
CA ARG A 228 1.47 19.25 9.18
C ARG A 228 0.76 17.91 9.21
N LEU A 229 1.35 16.88 9.83
CA LEU A 229 0.75 15.57 10.01
C LEU A 229 -0.49 15.65 10.90
N PHE A 230 -0.41 16.34 12.05
CA PHE A 230 -1.56 16.55 12.93
C PHE A 230 -2.68 17.36 12.26
N ARG A 231 -2.35 18.40 11.50
CA ARG A 231 -3.36 19.20 10.77
C ARG A 231 -4.14 18.35 9.76
N GLN A 232 -3.52 17.35 9.16
CA GLN A 232 -4.23 16.46 8.24
C GLN A 232 -5.31 15.63 8.95
N GLN A 233 -5.14 15.38 10.25
CA GLN A 233 -6.13 14.68 11.07
C GLN A 233 -7.33 15.58 11.40
N ALA A 234 -7.19 16.90 11.27
CA ALA A 234 -8.27 17.84 11.50
C ALA A 234 -9.18 17.95 10.27
N PRO A 235 -10.51 18.02 10.45
CA PRO A 235 -11.41 18.32 9.35
C PRO A 235 -11.05 19.65 8.70
N ALA A 236 -11.14 19.72 7.38
CA ALA A 236 -10.87 20.96 6.66
C ALA A 236 -11.89 22.03 7.05
N THR A 237 -11.43 23.17 7.55
CA THR A 237 -12.28 24.34 7.82
C THR A 237 -12.32 25.20 6.56
N LEU A 238 -13.51 25.37 5.97
CA LEU A 238 -13.74 26.26 4.83
C LEU A 238 -13.62 27.75 5.23
N GLY A 239 -13.76 28.03 6.53
CA GLY A 239 -13.70 29.37 7.10
C GLY A 239 -14.86 30.26 6.61
N HIS A 240 -14.65 31.57 6.67
CA HIS A 240 -15.65 32.55 6.26
C HIS A 240 -15.62 32.87 4.74
N SER A 241 -14.57 32.47 4.03
CA SER A 241 -14.28 32.91 2.65
C SER A 241 -15.32 32.51 1.60
N THR A 242 -16.06 31.44 1.83
CA THR A 242 -17.09 30.92 0.91
C THR A 242 -18.51 31.35 1.26
N ILE A 243 -18.73 31.91 2.46
CA ILE A 243 -20.06 32.20 3.01
C ILE A 243 -20.47 33.62 2.63
N ASP A 244 -21.66 33.77 2.05
CA ASP A 244 -22.18 35.08 1.68
C ASP A 244 -22.35 35.98 2.90
N GLY A 245 -21.95 37.24 2.72
CA GLY A 245 -21.89 38.23 3.79
C GLY A 245 -20.73 38.14 4.78
N LEU A 246 -19.87 37.12 4.69
CA LEU A 246 -18.61 37.04 5.45
C LEU A 246 -17.34 37.04 4.55
N LYS A 247 -17.52 37.08 3.22
CA LYS A 247 -16.41 37.04 2.24
C LYS A 247 -15.45 38.22 2.31
N LYS A 248 -15.91 39.37 2.82
CA LYS A 248 -15.16 40.64 2.84
C LYS A 248 -14.36 40.87 4.12
N ILE A 249 -14.33 39.89 5.03
CA ILE A 249 -13.47 39.94 6.21
C ILE A 249 -12.03 39.73 5.72
N GLU A 250 -11.17 40.73 5.92
CA GLU A 250 -9.77 40.69 5.47
C GLU A 250 -8.79 40.29 6.59
N ASP A 251 -9.17 40.47 7.86
CA ASP A 251 -8.34 40.15 9.03
C ASP A 251 -9.01 39.09 9.91
N ASP A 252 -8.59 37.83 9.73
CA ASP A 252 -9.08 36.67 10.47
C ASP A 252 -8.90 36.79 12.00
N LYS A 253 -7.99 37.66 12.47
CA LYS A 253 -7.81 37.92 13.91
C LYS A 253 -9.02 38.54 14.55
N GLN A 254 -9.86 39.24 13.77
CA GLN A 254 -11.11 39.80 14.27
C GLN A 254 -12.09 38.69 14.71
N LEU A 255 -11.97 37.49 14.13
CA LEU A 255 -12.83 36.36 14.44
C LEU A 255 -12.45 35.67 15.76
N VAL A 256 -11.16 35.67 16.13
CA VAL A 256 -10.65 35.02 17.36
C VAL A 256 -11.31 35.57 18.63
N GLY A 257 -11.74 36.83 18.60
CA GLY A 257 -12.37 37.52 19.74
C GLY A 257 -13.89 37.36 19.83
N LEU A 258 -14.53 36.56 18.98
CA LEU A 258 -15.99 36.45 18.94
C LEU A 258 -16.56 35.51 20.01
N PRO A 259 -17.26 36.02 21.05
CA PRO A 259 -17.92 35.16 22.03
C PRO A 259 -19.22 34.54 21.51
N SER A 260 -19.83 35.11 20.46
CA SER A 260 -21.11 34.63 19.91
C SER A 260 -21.36 35.11 18.47
N ARG A 261 -22.31 34.48 17.79
CA ARG A 261 -22.77 34.94 16.47
C ARG A 261 -23.32 36.38 16.48
N ARG A 262 -23.94 36.82 17.58
CA ARG A 262 -24.51 38.19 17.68
C ARG A 262 -23.44 39.28 17.64
N THR A 263 -22.20 38.97 17.99
CA THR A 263 -21.08 39.91 17.89
C THR A 263 -20.49 39.99 16.49
N LEU A 264 -20.98 39.21 15.51
CA LEU A 264 -20.55 39.32 14.12
C LEU A 264 -20.88 40.69 13.51
N ASP A 265 -21.96 41.33 13.94
CA ASP A 265 -22.33 42.68 13.48
C ASP A 265 -21.27 43.74 13.85
N LEU A 266 -20.33 43.42 14.75
CA LEU A 266 -19.23 44.29 15.17
C LEU A 266 -17.93 44.06 14.37
N VAL A 267 -17.91 43.07 13.48
CA VAL A 267 -16.73 42.71 12.67
C VAL A 267 -16.76 43.48 11.36
N ASP A 268 -15.63 44.10 11.01
CA ASP A 268 -15.52 44.87 9.78
C ASP A 268 -15.57 43.94 8.57
N GLY A 269 -16.41 44.28 7.60
CA GLY A 269 -16.61 43.48 6.37
C GLY A 269 -17.78 42.49 6.44
N VAL A 270 -18.47 42.38 7.58
CA VAL A 270 -19.74 41.63 7.66
C VAL A 270 -20.86 42.44 7.02
N THR A 271 -21.68 41.80 6.19
CA THR A 271 -22.86 42.40 5.56
C THR A 271 -24.16 41.77 6.09
N PRO A 272 -25.34 42.44 5.93
CA PRO A 272 -26.60 41.95 6.49
C PRO A 272 -27.01 40.54 6.05
N GLU A 273 -26.51 40.07 4.90
CA GLU A 273 -26.71 38.72 4.37
C GLU A 273 -26.19 37.64 5.33
N ALA A 274 -25.21 37.94 6.18
CA ALA A 274 -24.72 37.01 7.20
C ALA A 274 -25.81 36.58 8.21
N MET A 275 -26.85 37.40 8.39
CA MET A 275 -27.97 37.08 9.30
C MET A 275 -28.89 36.00 8.76
N ALA A 276 -28.95 35.82 7.43
CA ALA A 276 -29.72 34.73 6.81
C ALA A 276 -29.11 33.36 7.16
N HIS A 277 -27.80 33.30 7.41
CA HIS A 277 -27.07 32.07 7.72
C HIS A 277 -27.18 31.61 9.18
N TYR A 278 -28.20 32.05 9.93
CA TYR A 278 -28.39 31.69 11.36
C TYR A 278 -28.25 30.20 11.65
N TYR A 279 -28.80 29.36 10.77
CA TYR A 279 -28.80 27.89 10.90
C TYR A 279 -27.56 27.23 10.31
N ASP A 280 -26.76 27.96 9.53
CA ASP A 280 -25.66 27.40 8.75
C ASP A 280 -24.30 27.64 9.42
N ILE A 281 -24.17 28.67 10.27
CA ILE A 281 -22.88 29.08 10.84
C ILE A 281 -22.82 29.05 12.36
N THR A 282 -21.64 28.76 12.89
CA THR A 282 -21.34 28.81 14.33
C THR A 282 -19.95 29.37 14.59
N THR A 283 -19.78 30.04 15.74
CA THR A 283 -18.47 30.44 16.28
C THR A 283 -17.88 29.37 17.20
N SER A 284 -18.64 28.31 17.50
CA SER A 284 -18.28 27.29 18.51
C SER A 284 -18.46 25.90 17.92
N SER A 285 -17.35 25.24 17.59
CA SER A 285 -17.35 23.83 17.18
C SER A 285 -16.33 23.08 18.00
N LEU A 286 -16.79 22.53 19.12
CA LEU A 286 -16.01 21.71 20.02
C LEU A 286 -16.59 20.30 19.99
N GLY A 287 -15.72 19.32 19.74
CA GLY A 287 -16.08 17.92 19.75
C GLY A 287 -15.04 17.12 20.50
N VAL A 288 -15.49 16.10 21.21
CA VAL A 288 -14.61 15.06 21.76
C VAL A 288 -14.62 13.91 20.77
N LEU A 289 -13.49 13.22 20.60
CA LEU A 289 -13.42 11.99 19.80
C LEU A 289 -14.10 10.86 20.56
N ALA A 290 -15.42 10.96 20.76
CA ALA A 290 -16.21 9.95 21.46
C ALA A 290 -16.56 8.78 20.51
N ASP A 291 -16.53 7.57 21.04
CA ASP A 291 -17.10 6.39 20.40
C ASP A 291 -18.61 6.41 20.63
N VAL A 292 -19.35 6.85 19.62
CA VAL A 292 -20.81 6.96 19.71
C VAL A 292 -21.47 5.57 19.80
N ARG A 293 -20.79 4.47 19.43
CA ARG A 293 -21.37 3.13 19.49
C ARG A 293 -21.19 2.48 20.86
N GLU A 294 -19.96 2.43 21.36
CA GLU A 294 -19.63 1.76 22.63
C GLU A 294 -19.59 2.72 23.83
N GLY A 295 -19.54 4.02 23.59
CA GLY A 295 -19.25 5.04 24.61
C GLY A 295 -17.76 5.17 24.90
N GLY A 296 -17.37 6.26 25.57
CA GLY A 296 -15.97 6.57 25.86
C GLY A 296 -15.24 7.24 24.69
N LEU A 297 -13.92 7.36 24.80
CA LEU A 297 -13.07 7.93 23.74
C LEU A 297 -12.74 6.88 22.66
N LYS A 298 -12.73 7.31 21.40
CA LYS A 298 -12.18 6.53 20.28
C LYS A 298 -10.75 6.11 20.60
N ARG A 299 -10.45 4.85 20.32
CA ARG A 299 -9.12 4.28 20.55
C ARG A 299 -8.15 4.77 19.49
N ASP A 300 -6.96 5.19 19.92
CA ASP A 300 -5.87 5.57 19.02
C ASP A 300 -5.09 4.33 18.57
N LEU A 301 -5.11 4.08 17.26
CA LEU A 301 -4.40 2.96 16.64
C LEU A 301 -2.91 3.25 16.43
N SER A 302 -2.46 4.50 16.53
CA SER A 302 -1.06 4.87 16.24
C SER A 302 -0.07 4.08 17.11
N THR A 303 -0.38 3.92 18.40
CA THR A 303 0.50 3.25 19.38
C THR A 303 0.67 1.74 19.15
N ILE A 304 -0.35 1.07 18.61
CA ILE A 304 -0.27 -0.35 18.23
C ILE A 304 0.31 -0.55 16.82
N LEU A 305 0.21 0.46 15.95
CA LEU A 305 0.75 0.37 14.59
C LEU A 305 2.22 0.82 14.48
N GLU A 306 2.72 1.62 15.43
CA GLU A 306 4.12 2.06 15.48
C GLU A 306 5.08 0.99 16.04
N ARG A 307 4.57 0.07 16.87
CA ARG A 307 5.38 -1.01 17.46
C ARG A 307 5.83 -2.03 16.41
N THR A 308 6.79 -2.86 16.81
CA THR A 308 7.20 -4.02 16.01
C THR A 308 6.04 -5.01 15.96
N ILE A 309 5.80 -5.65 14.81
CA ILE A 309 4.84 -6.75 14.73
C ILE A 309 5.36 -7.87 15.63
N ASP A 310 4.59 -8.20 16.67
CA ASP A 310 4.86 -9.33 17.53
C ASP A 310 3.79 -10.40 17.30
N PRO A 311 4.13 -11.51 16.61
CA PRO A 311 3.27 -12.67 16.45
C PRO A 311 2.69 -13.20 17.76
N GLU A 312 3.43 -13.05 18.88
CA GLU A 312 3.00 -13.54 20.20
C GLU A 312 1.81 -12.73 20.75
N GLU A 313 1.42 -11.58 20.18
CA GLU A 313 0.18 -10.88 20.57
C GLU A 313 -1.08 -11.61 20.08
N VAL A 314 -0.99 -12.35 18.98
CA VAL A 314 -2.13 -13.00 18.31
C VAL A 314 -2.07 -14.52 18.43
N TYR A 315 -0.85 -15.09 18.42
CA TYR A 315 -0.64 -16.53 18.25
C TYR A 315 0.19 -17.14 19.38
N ASP A 316 -0.04 -18.41 19.65
CA ASP A 316 0.88 -19.24 20.42
C ASP A 316 2.06 -19.60 19.53
N ILE A 317 3.27 -19.23 19.97
CA ILE A 317 4.50 -19.40 19.19
C ILE A 317 5.37 -20.50 19.81
N GLU A 318 5.75 -21.48 19.01
CA GLU A 318 6.68 -22.54 19.42
C GLU A 318 7.97 -22.52 18.59
N THR A 319 9.05 -23.06 19.17
CA THR A 319 10.29 -23.30 18.41
C THR A 319 10.16 -24.58 17.63
N ARG A 320 10.38 -24.53 16.31
CA ARG A 320 10.30 -25.69 15.44
C ARG A 320 11.36 -26.74 15.86
N PRO A 321 10.97 -28.01 16.05
CA PRO A 321 11.87 -29.06 16.53
C PRO A 321 13.15 -29.17 15.71
N GLY A 322 14.31 -29.16 16.38
CA GLY A 322 15.62 -29.28 15.73
C GLY A 322 16.16 -28.01 15.08
N THR A 323 15.50 -26.86 15.27
CA THR A 323 15.91 -25.56 14.69
C THR A 323 15.83 -24.43 15.71
N GLU A 324 16.36 -23.25 15.37
CA GLU A 324 16.22 -22.01 16.17
C GLU A 324 14.99 -21.17 15.78
N PHE A 325 14.13 -21.66 14.88
CA PHE A 325 13.07 -20.88 14.26
C PHE A 325 11.75 -20.97 15.02
N LYS A 326 11.08 -19.84 15.19
CA LYS A 326 9.77 -19.70 15.85
C LYS A 326 8.63 -19.64 14.82
N TRP A 327 7.52 -20.31 15.08
CA TRP A 327 6.32 -20.32 14.22
C TRP A 327 5.04 -20.36 15.07
N ALA A 328 3.94 -19.82 14.55
CA ALA A 328 2.63 -19.90 15.19
C ALA A 328 2.01 -21.30 15.04
N THR A 329 1.45 -21.82 16.13
CA THR A 329 0.77 -23.13 16.18
C THR A 329 -0.75 -22.98 16.28
N SER A 330 -1.23 -22.05 17.11
CA SER A 330 -2.64 -21.73 17.34
C SER A 330 -2.84 -20.22 17.53
N ILE A 331 -4.09 -19.75 17.40
CA ILE A 331 -4.49 -18.42 17.86
C ILE A 331 -4.61 -18.46 19.38
N LYS A 332 -4.11 -17.44 20.07
CA LYS A 332 -4.30 -17.30 21.52
C LYS A 332 -5.77 -17.14 21.88
N SER A 333 -6.13 -17.43 23.13
CA SER A 333 -7.49 -17.21 23.63
C SER A 333 -7.99 -15.77 23.47
N ASP A 334 -7.09 -14.79 23.58
CA ASP A 334 -7.30 -13.35 23.38
C ASP A 334 -6.84 -12.86 22.00
N GLY A 335 -6.27 -13.73 21.17
CA GLY A 335 -5.74 -13.37 19.85
C GLY A 335 -6.83 -12.91 18.87
N ASN A 336 -8.07 -13.36 19.06
CA ASN A 336 -9.22 -12.92 18.26
C ASN A 336 -9.53 -11.43 18.43
N ASP A 337 -9.17 -10.80 19.55
CA ASP A 337 -9.39 -9.37 19.78
C ASP A 337 -8.54 -8.49 18.84
N PHE A 338 -7.48 -9.07 18.27
CA PHE A 338 -6.59 -8.43 17.30
C PHE A 338 -6.96 -8.76 15.85
N MET A 339 -7.97 -9.59 15.59
CA MET A 339 -8.34 -9.98 14.23
C MET A 339 -9.24 -8.93 13.57
N LEU A 340 -8.82 -8.39 12.42
CA LEU A 340 -9.67 -7.54 11.58
C LEU A 340 -10.59 -8.37 10.69
N TYR A 341 -10.06 -9.47 10.14
CA TYR A 341 -10.82 -10.35 9.25
C TYR A 341 -10.27 -11.78 9.27
N SER A 342 -11.15 -12.79 9.18
CA SER A 342 -10.78 -14.20 8.98
C SER A 342 -11.72 -14.86 7.97
N PHE A 343 -11.18 -15.58 6.98
CA PHE A 343 -11.95 -16.30 5.97
C PHE A 343 -12.25 -17.72 6.46
N ASP A 344 -13.16 -17.84 7.42
CA ASP A 344 -13.69 -19.09 8.01
C ASP A 344 -12.65 -20.04 8.67
N ASN A 345 -13.17 -21.03 9.39
CA ASN A 345 -12.61 -21.81 10.50
C ASN A 345 -11.07 -22.09 10.52
N MET A 346 -10.28 -21.08 10.93
CA MET A 346 -8.88 -21.25 11.36
C MET A 346 -8.73 -22.27 12.50
N VAL A 347 -9.80 -22.59 13.24
CA VAL A 347 -9.78 -23.46 14.42
C VAL A 347 -9.43 -24.92 14.09
N ASN A 348 -9.67 -25.38 12.85
CA ASN A 348 -9.28 -26.74 12.43
C ASN A 348 -8.00 -26.80 11.59
N SER A 349 -7.39 -25.67 11.25
CA SER A 349 -6.10 -25.62 10.60
C SER A 349 -5.06 -25.10 11.57
N THR A 350 -4.18 -25.97 12.07
CA THR A 350 -2.94 -25.53 12.73
C THR A 350 -2.31 -24.42 11.90
N VAL A 351 -2.03 -23.26 12.49
CA VAL A 351 -1.34 -22.16 11.81
C VAL A 351 -0.05 -22.75 11.23
N GLY A 352 0.23 -22.59 9.93
CA GLY A 352 1.33 -23.30 9.25
C GLY A 352 0.96 -24.59 8.49
N ASN A 353 -0.30 -25.01 8.53
CA ASN A 353 -0.87 -25.96 7.58
C ASN A 353 -0.98 -25.29 6.19
N PRO A 354 -0.44 -25.86 5.10
CA PRO A 354 -0.58 -25.31 3.75
C PRO A 354 -2.04 -25.17 3.25
N THR A 355 -3.02 -25.70 3.99
CA THR A 355 -4.46 -25.54 3.75
C THR A 355 -5.17 -24.60 4.73
N ALA A 356 -4.43 -23.92 5.63
CA ALA A 356 -5.00 -22.93 6.54
C ALA A 356 -5.60 -21.76 5.75
N GLN A 357 -6.78 -21.29 6.16
CA GLN A 357 -7.50 -20.23 5.45
C GLN A 357 -6.97 -18.84 5.82
N ALA A 358 -7.28 -17.85 4.97
CA ALA A 358 -6.79 -16.48 5.04
C ALA A 358 -7.23 -15.75 6.34
N SER A 359 -6.37 -14.90 6.89
CA SER A 359 -6.69 -14.03 8.03
C SER A 359 -5.81 -12.79 8.02
N VAL A 360 -6.35 -11.70 8.59
CA VAL A 360 -5.74 -10.38 8.64
C VAL A 360 -5.85 -9.85 10.08
N PRO A 361 -4.81 -10.03 10.91
CA PRO A 361 -4.73 -9.37 12.20
C PRO A 361 -4.40 -7.88 12.03
N ILE A 362 -4.71 -7.06 13.04
CA ILE A 362 -4.45 -5.62 13.04
C ILE A 362 -2.96 -5.30 12.91
N GLN A 363 -2.10 -6.21 13.37
CA GLN A 363 -0.65 -6.12 13.23
C GLN A 363 -0.20 -6.07 11.77
N ASP A 364 -0.95 -6.63 10.81
CA ASP A 364 -0.61 -6.52 9.38
C ASP A 364 -0.67 -5.07 8.90
N LEU A 365 -1.53 -4.23 9.49
CA LEU A 365 -1.59 -2.79 9.22
C LEU A 365 -0.34 -2.05 9.71
N ALA A 366 0.38 -2.61 10.68
CA ALA A 366 1.61 -2.00 11.18
C ALA A 366 2.68 -1.94 10.08
N SER A 367 2.70 -2.90 9.14
CA SER A 367 3.61 -2.87 7.99
C SER A 367 3.45 -1.59 7.14
N TYR A 368 2.23 -1.08 7.07
CA TYR A 368 1.87 0.12 6.33
C TYR A 368 2.14 1.38 7.14
N TYR A 369 1.90 1.38 8.45
CA TYR A 369 2.28 2.50 9.31
C TYR A 369 3.82 2.66 9.38
N GLN A 370 4.54 1.55 9.42
CA GLN A 370 6.01 1.50 9.37
C GLN A 370 6.61 1.95 8.03
N LEU A 371 5.83 2.02 6.93
CA LEU A 371 6.26 2.61 5.66
C LEU A 371 6.66 4.09 5.82
N TYR A 372 6.01 4.80 6.74
CA TYR A 372 6.24 6.22 7.00
C TYR A 372 7.37 6.48 8.00
N ASN A 373 7.94 5.41 8.57
CA ASN A 373 9.02 5.52 9.54
C ASN A 373 10.34 5.90 8.85
N HIS A 374 10.91 7.04 9.24
CA HIS A 374 12.14 7.62 8.69
C HIS A 374 13.44 7.04 9.26
N TYR A 375 13.38 5.94 10.03
CA TYR A 375 14.50 5.40 10.83
C TYR A 375 15.65 4.76 10.01
N ARG A 376 16.30 5.52 9.13
CA ARG A 376 17.74 5.31 8.86
C ARG A 376 18.52 6.36 9.65
N ALA A 377 19.72 6.02 10.10
CA ALA A 377 20.61 6.95 10.79
C ALA A 377 21.02 8.16 9.92
N ASP A 378 20.86 8.08 8.60
CA ASP A 378 21.08 9.15 7.62
C ASP A 378 19.80 9.90 7.20
N GLY A 379 18.64 9.55 7.77
CA GLY A 379 17.34 10.15 7.43
C GLY A 379 16.68 9.60 6.15
N ASN A 380 17.23 8.58 5.49
CA ASN A 380 16.75 8.12 4.18
C ASN A 380 15.85 6.88 4.20
N GLY A 381 14.98 6.70 5.20
CA GLY A 381 14.05 5.56 5.30
C GLY A 381 12.59 5.92 5.00
N GLY A 382 11.82 4.97 4.45
CA GLY A 382 10.37 5.09 4.28
C GLY A 382 9.93 6.00 3.11
N ILE A 383 8.72 6.54 3.21
CA ILE A 383 8.24 7.67 2.38
C ILE A 383 8.97 8.92 2.82
N GLN A 384 9.77 9.50 1.93
CA GLN A 384 10.52 10.72 2.14
C GLN A 384 9.79 11.91 1.52
N TYR A 385 9.83 13.05 2.20
CA TYR A 385 9.30 14.32 1.71
C TYR A 385 10.44 15.28 1.47
N SER A 386 10.70 15.58 0.20
CA SER A 386 11.73 16.52 -0.22
C SER A 386 11.10 17.82 -0.69
N SER A 387 11.63 18.93 -0.19
CA SER A 387 11.38 20.26 -0.74
C SER A 387 12.71 20.91 -1.10
N ARG A 388 12.67 21.97 -1.91
CA ARG A 388 13.87 22.76 -2.26
C ARG A 388 14.69 23.21 -1.03
N ASP A 389 14.04 23.32 0.14
CA ASP A 389 14.62 23.77 1.41
C ASP A 389 14.81 22.62 2.42
N SER A 390 14.69 21.35 2.01
CA SER A 390 14.91 20.19 2.91
C SER A 390 16.38 20.12 3.37
N SER A 391 16.59 19.72 4.64
CA SER A 391 17.93 19.61 5.24
C SER A 391 18.09 18.23 5.89
N PRO A 392 18.96 17.34 5.37
CA PRO A 392 19.77 17.56 4.16
C PRO A 392 18.90 17.62 2.89
N PRO A 393 19.33 18.37 1.85
CA PRO A 393 18.64 18.38 0.56
C PRO A 393 18.71 16.98 -0.04
N ASN A 394 17.57 16.42 -0.46
CA ASN A 394 17.56 15.15 -1.15
C ASN A 394 18.03 15.36 -2.61
N SER A 395 19.22 14.84 -2.94
CA SER A 395 19.81 14.96 -4.27
C SER A 395 19.18 14.02 -5.31
N LEU A 396 18.44 13.01 -4.88
CA LEU A 396 17.81 12.01 -5.75
C LEU A 396 16.48 12.53 -6.31
N LEU A 397 15.73 13.31 -5.52
CA LEU A 397 14.56 14.09 -5.96
C LEU A 397 14.50 15.44 -5.22
N GLN A 398 14.75 16.54 -5.94
CA GLN A 398 14.84 17.90 -5.37
C GLN A 398 13.49 18.49 -4.89
N LYS A 399 12.36 17.99 -5.41
CA LYS A 399 11.01 18.43 -5.05
C LYS A 399 10.04 17.25 -5.16
N GLY A 400 9.28 16.98 -4.10
CA GLY A 400 8.21 15.98 -4.11
C GLY A 400 8.35 14.94 -3.01
N PHE A 401 7.59 13.87 -3.12
CA PHE A 401 7.67 12.72 -2.23
C PHE A 401 8.26 11.53 -2.99
N MET A 402 8.95 10.64 -2.28
CA MET A 402 9.50 9.42 -2.87
C MET A 402 9.56 8.28 -1.86
N VAL A 403 9.53 7.06 -2.36
CA VAL A 403 9.80 5.86 -1.57
C VAL A 403 11.21 5.39 -1.87
N SER A 404 11.99 5.12 -0.84
CA SER A 404 13.36 4.58 -0.98
C SER A 404 13.39 3.08 -0.67
N SER A 405 14.19 2.33 -1.43
CA SER A 405 14.44 0.91 -1.18
C SER A 405 14.84 0.64 0.26
N SER A 406 14.34 -0.46 0.82
CA SER A 406 14.61 -0.83 2.20
C SER A 406 16.08 -1.17 2.40
N ASP A 407 16.76 -0.34 3.17
CA ASP A 407 18.01 -0.71 3.82
C ASP A 407 17.71 -1.62 5.00
N TYR A 408 18.31 -2.80 5.05
CA TYR A 408 18.11 -3.72 6.16
C TYR A 408 19.11 -3.47 7.31
N GLY A 409 19.77 -2.32 7.32
CA GLY A 409 20.63 -1.80 8.38
C GLY A 409 22.12 -1.85 8.01
N GLU A 410 22.84 -0.76 8.30
CA GLU A 410 24.26 -0.58 7.91
C GLU A 410 25.23 -0.64 9.10
N THR A 411 24.71 -0.61 10.34
CA THR A 411 25.52 -0.58 11.56
C THR A 411 25.15 -1.68 12.58
N ARG A 412 25.95 -1.80 13.65
CA ARG A 412 25.81 -2.81 14.71
C ARG A 412 24.54 -2.65 15.55
N SER A 413 24.02 -1.43 15.70
CA SER A 413 22.78 -1.13 16.42
C SER A 413 21.52 -1.31 15.57
N ASP A 414 21.67 -1.53 14.25
CA ASP A 414 20.54 -1.60 13.31
C ASP A 414 20.01 -3.03 13.11
N TYR A 415 20.46 -4.00 13.89
CA TYR A 415 19.96 -5.38 13.78
C TYR A 415 18.47 -5.48 14.11
N ASP A 416 17.98 -4.69 15.06
CA ASP A 416 16.53 -4.61 15.34
C ASP A 416 15.78 -3.97 14.16
N ASN A 417 16.42 -3.07 13.40
CA ASN A 417 15.86 -2.51 12.16
C ASN A 417 15.82 -3.56 11.04
N TYR A 418 16.80 -4.47 10.98
CA TYR A 418 16.78 -5.63 10.08
C TYR A 418 15.53 -6.47 10.34
N LEU A 419 15.17 -6.72 11.61
CA LEU A 419 14.00 -7.54 11.99
C LEU A 419 12.66 -6.80 11.78
N ARG A 420 12.61 -5.49 12.05
CA ARG A 420 11.40 -4.66 12.01
C ARG A 420 10.86 -4.32 10.61
N ARG A 421 11.65 -4.43 9.54
CA ARG A 421 11.25 -3.90 8.21
C ARG A 421 10.36 -4.85 7.39
N TYR A 422 9.10 -4.99 7.80
CA TYR A 422 8.03 -5.59 6.98
C TYR A 422 7.64 -4.71 5.77
N SER A 423 8.00 -3.42 5.77
CA SER A 423 7.69 -2.45 4.69
C SER A 423 8.45 -2.66 3.38
N ALA A 424 9.36 -3.64 3.28
CA ALA A 424 10.05 -3.97 2.03
C ALA A 424 9.09 -4.32 0.87
N LEU A 425 7.85 -4.74 1.21
CA LEU A 425 6.73 -4.99 0.31
C LEU A 425 6.47 -3.84 -0.67
N TYR A 426 6.53 -2.61 -0.17
CA TYR A 426 6.11 -1.42 -0.92
C TYR A 426 7.30 -0.57 -1.39
N ARG A 427 8.51 -0.95 -0.99
CA ARG A 427 9.70 -0.12 -1.08
C ARG A 427 10.71 -0.58 -2.13
N ASN A 428 10.58 -1.80 -2.62
CA ASN A 428 11.44 -2.34 -3.66
C ASN A 428 10.73 -2.34 -5.01
N PRO A 429 11.45 -2.24 -6.14
CA PRO A 429 10.84 -2.46 -7.44
C PRO A 429 10.61 -3.96 -7.69
N VAL A 430 9.58 -4.29 -8.47
CA VAL A 430 9.15 -5.65 -8.80
C VAL A 430 9.90 -6.17 -10.02
N PRO A 431 10.58 -7.32 -9.95
CA PRO A 431 11.08 -7.96 -11.16
C PRO A 431 9.90 -8.47 -11.99
N VAL A 432 9.83 -8.09 -13.26
CA VAL A 432 8.74 -8.53 -14.17
C VAL A 432 9.25 -9.44 -15.29
N LYS A 433 10.53 -9.28 -15.66
CA LYS A 433 11.20 -10.09 -16.70
C LYS A 433 12.68 -10.25 -16.40
N ILE A 434 13.20 -11.44 -16.68
CA ILE A 434 14.62 -11.75 -16.75
C ILE A 434 14.85 -12.37 -18.12
N GLU A 435 15.59 -11.70 -18.98
CA GLU A 435 15.78 -12.04 -20.38
C GLU A 435 17.28 -12.21 -20.62
N ILE A 436 17.68 -13.34 -21.18
CA ILE A 436 19.09 -13.71 -21.34
C ILE A 436 19.36 -14.07 -22.78
N VAL A 437 20.36 -13.41 -23.34
CA VAL A 437 20.86 -13.66 -24.69
C VAL A 437 22.20 -14.37 -24.59
N LEU A 438 22.34 -15.47 -25.32
CA LEU A 438 23.59 -16.16 -25.50
C LEU A 438 24.21 -15.80 -26.84
N SER A 439 25.49 -15.46 -26.81
CA SER A 439 26.26 -15.04 -27.98
C SER A 439 27.52 -15.87 -28.16
N TYR A 440 27.93 -16.04 -29.42
CA TYR A 440 29.24 -16.53 -29.79
C TYR A 440 30.29 -15.45 -29.52
N VAL A 441 31.29 -15.78 -28.71
CA VAL A 441 32.42 -14.91 -28.40
C VAL A 441 33.67 -15.56 -28.98
N THR A 442 34.32 -14.87 -29.91
CA THR A 442 35.50 -15.38 -30.60
C THR A 442 36.76 -14.69 -30.06
N GLU A 443 37.77 -15.49 -29.72
CA GLU A 443 39.04 -14.99 -29.21
C GLU A 443 40.19 -15.65 -29.99
N PRO A 444 41.30 -14.95 -30.26
CA PRO A 444 42.49 -15.60 -30.81
C PRO A 444 43.09 -16.57 -29.80
N VAL A 445 43.63 -17.69 -30.29
CA VAL A 445 44.42 -18.62 -29.49
C VAL A 445 45.78 -17.98 -29.18
N PHE A 446 46.25 -18.13 -27.93
CA PHE A 446 47.56 -17.64 -27.49
C PHE A 446 48.41 -18.77 -26.89
N PRO A 447 49.69 -18.91 -27.27
CA PRO A 447 50.37 -18.17 -28.34
C PRO A 447 49.71 -18.43 -29.72
N VAL A 448 49.82 -17.47 -30.63
CA VAL A 448 49.23 -17.60 -31.97
C VAL A 448 49.85 -18.83 -32.65
N PRO A 449 49.04 -19.79 -33.10
CA PRO A 449 49.53 -20.96 -33.81
C PRO A 449 50.40 -20.59 -35.01
N THR A 450 51.56 -21.23 -35.16
CA THR A 450 52.47 -21.03 -36.29
C THR A 450 52.25 -22.04 -37.42
N ASP A 451 51.58 -23.16 -37.14
CA ASP A 451 51.18 -24.14 -38.15
C ASP A 451 49.91 -23.64 -38.87
N PRO A 452 49.90 -23.55 -40.22
CA PRO A 452 48.72 -23.14 -40.97
C PRO A 452 47.52 -24.10 -40.85
N ASN A 453 47.70 -25.32 -40.33
CA ASN A 453 46.64 -26.30 -40.11
C ASN A 453 46.07 -26.27 -38.68
N GLU A 454 46.62 -25.44 -37.79
CA GLU A 454 46.12 -25.28 -36.43
C GLU A 454 45.04 -24.19 -36.36
N ASP A 455 43.96 -24.49 -35.64
CA ASP A 455 42.85 -23.57 -35.43
C ASP A 455 43.33 -22.28 -34.73
N LYS A 456 43.17 -21.13 -35.39
CA LYS A 456 43.68 -19.83 -34.93
C LYS A 456 42.80 -19.17 -33.85
N TYR A 457 41.54 -19.60 -33.74
CA TYR A 457 40.54 -18.98 -32.90
C TYR A 457 39.90 -19.99 -31.96
N ARG A 458 39.39 -19.48 -30.85
CA ARG A 458 38.68 -20.23 -29.83
C ARG A 458 37.32 -19.60 -29.58
N LEU A 459 36.31 -20.45 -29.42
CA LEU A 459 34.93 -20.06 -29.20
C LEU A 459 34.58 -20.12 -27.71
N ARG A 460 33.92 -19.07 -27.23
CA ARG A 460 33.33 -18.95 -25.90
C ARG A 460 31.86 -18.56 -26.02
N ILE A 461 31.15 -18.77 -24.91
CA ILE A 461 29.77 -18.31 -24.76
C ILE A 461 29.82 -16.95 -24.06
N GLY A 462 29.11 -15.96 -24.59
CA GLY A 462 28.79 -14.72 -23.90
C GLY A 462 27.37 -14.82 -23.32
N VAL A 463 27.19 -14.38 -22.08
CA VAL A 463 25.89 -14.29 -21.41
C VAL A 463 25.56 -12.83 -21.18
N SER A 464 24.52 -12.33 -21.84
CA SER A 464 24.04 -10.94 -21.71
C SER A 464 22.68 -10.93 -20.98
N PRO A 465 22.65 -10.64 -19.67
CA PRO A 465 21.40 -10.57 -18.90
C PRO A 465 20.73 -9.20 -19.01
N ALA A 466 19.42 -9.19 -19.26
CA ALA A 466 18.55 -8.02 -19.23
C ALA A 466 17.45 -8.24 -18.18
N ILE A 467 17.37 -7.35 -17.19
CA ILE A 467 16.41 -7.47 -16.09
C ILE A 467 15.45 -6.29 -16.14
N THR A 468 14.15 -6.55 -16.26
CA THR A 468 13.14 -5.49 -16.20
C THR A 468 12.59 -5.40 -14.78
N LEU A 469 12.77 -4.25 -14.16
CA LEU A 469 12.20 -3.90 -12.86
C LEU A 469 11.09 -2.87 -13.06
N TRP A 470 10.05 -2.94 -12.23
CA TRP A 470 8.85 -2.10 -12.31
C TRP A 470 8.53 -1.47 -10.97
N ASN A 471 8.14 -0.19 -10.96
CA ASN A 471 7.58 0.48 -9.80
C ASN A 471 6.05 0.32 -9.81
N PRO A 472 5.44 -0.50 -8.93
CA PRO A 472 3.99 -0.67 -8.90
C PRO A 472 3.24 0.53 -8.31
N ASN A 473 3.94 1.44 -7.63
CA ASN A 473 3.32 2.47 -6.82
C ASN A 473 2.92 3.72 -7.62
N ASN A 474 1.91 4.42 -7.13
CA ASN A 474 1.49 5.77 -7.53
C ASN A 474 2.52 6.87 -7.14
N VAL A 475 3.59 6.51 -6.43
CA VAL A 475 4.64 7.43 -5.98
C VAL A 475 6.00 7.08 -6.61
N PRO A 476 6.90 8.07 -6.82
CA PRO A 476 8.24 7.78 -7.30
C PRO A 476 8.98 6.83 -6.34
N LEU A 477 9.70 5.85 -6.90
CA LEU A 477 10.49 4.88 -6.14
C LEU A 477 11.96 5.04 -6.50
N VAL A 478 12.82 5.12 -5.47
CA VAL A 478 14.27 5.25 -5.64
C VAL A 478 14.94 4.00 -5.12
N MET A 479 15.60 3.31 -6.03
CA MET A 479 16.44 2.18 -5.73
C MET A 479 17.84 2.67 -5.37
N ASN A 480 18.13 2.68 -4.08
CA ASN A 480 19.41 3.09 -3.51
C ASN A 480 19.65 2.33 -2.20
N SER A 481 20.51 1.31 -2.27
CA SER A 481 20.90 0.50 -1.11
C SER A 481 21.96 1.15 -0.22
N GLY A 482 22.44 2.35 -0.54
CA GLY A 482 23.47 3.06 0.22
C GLY A 482 24.88 2.58 -0.14
N ASN A 483 25.70 2.27 0.87
CA ASN A 483 27.08 1.84 0.64
C ASN A 483 27.15 0.37 0.17
N PRO A 484 27.59 0.09 -1.09
CA PRO A 484 27.66 -1.27 -1.65
C PRO A 484 28.48 -2.28 -0.82
N ASP A 485 29.50 -1.82 -0.10
CA ASP A 485 30.34 -2.68 0.74
C ASP A 485 29.65 -3.12 2.04
N ARG A 486 28.45 -2.59 2.31
CA ARG A 486 27.65 -2.87 3.51
C ARG A 486 26.25 -3.34 3.18
N ALA A 487 25.63 -2.82 2.13
CA ALA A 487 24.31 -3.21 1.69
C ALA A 487 24.19 -3.13 0.16
N SER A 488 23.63 -4.17 -0.46
CA SER A 488 23.42 -4.22 -1.91
C SER A 488 22.26 -5.14 -2.24
N LEU A 489 21.50 -4.83 -3.29
CA LEU A 489 20.65 -5.84 -3.88
C LEU A 489 21.51 -6.77 -4.75
N MET A 490 21.28 -8.05 -4.62
CA MET A 490 22.00 -9.11 -5.29
C MET A 490 21.01 -9.98 -6.08
N ILE A 491 21.38 -10.36 -7.30
CA ILE A 491 20.59 -11.26 -8.15
C ILE A 491 21.50 -12.43 -8.53
N ARG A 492 21.11 -13.64 -8.19
CA ARG A 492 21.89 -14.85 -8.39
C ARG A 492 21.07 -15.83 -9.21
N GLU A 493 21.64 -16.31 -10.31
CA GLU A 493 20.99 -17.36 -11.11
C GLU A 493 21.80 -18.65 -11.02
N THR A 494 21.15 -19.78 -10.77
CA THR A 494 21.77 -21.10 -10.95
C THR A 494 21.80 -21.45 -12.43
N PRO A 495 22.80 -22.20 -12.92
CA PRO A 495 22.88 -22.58 -14.32
C PRO A 495 21.57 -23.19 -14.83
N ILE A 496 21.18 -22.86 -16.06
CA ILE A 496 19.99 -23.40 -16.72
C ILE A 496 20.23 -24.80 -17.31
N PRO A 497 19.37 -25.83 -17.09
CA PRO A 497 19.61 -27.25 -17.42
C PRO A 497 19.64 -27.57 -18.91
N LEU A 498 20.58 -26.95 -19.59
CA LEU A 498 20.84 -27.05 -21.00
C LEU A 498 22.23 -27.65 -21.25
N LYS A 499 22.31 -28.31 -22.39
CA LYS A 499 23.51 -28.85 -22.98
C LYS A 499 23.63 -28.24 -24.36
N VAL A 500 24.75 -27.58 -24.63
CA VAL A 500 25.05 -26.93 -25.90
C VAL A 500 26.14 -27.71 -26.60
N THR A 501 25.89 -28.14 -27.82
CA THR A 501 26.83 -28.89 -28.65
C THR A 501 27.26 -28.01 -29.81
N PHE A 502 28.50 -27.53 -29.80
CA PHE A 502 29.08 -26.80 -30.93
C PHE A 502 29.58 -27.79 -31.98
N LYS A 503 29.38 -27.46 -33.25
CA LYS A 503 29.77 -28.31 -34.38
C LYS A 503 30.48 -27.45 -35.41
N LYS A 504 31.65 -27.92 -35.84
CA LYS A 504 32.52 -27.32 -36.86
C LYS A 504 32.31 -28.04 -38.17
N SER A 505 32.27 -27.33 -39.30
CA SER A 505 32.25 -27.92 -40.64
C SER A 505 32.99 -27.04 -41.65
N ASP A 506 33.54 -27.64 -42.70
CA ASP A 506 34.31 -26.91 -43.72
C ASP A 506 33.40 -26.16 -44.72
N SER A 507 32.09 -26.44 -44.68
CA SER A 507 31.06 -25.74 -45.47
C SER A 507 29.75 -25.67 -44.70
N ARG A 508 28.87 -24.74 -45.09
CA ARG A 508 27.61 -24.42 -44.39
C ARG A 508 26.72 -25.65 -44.12
N ASP A 509 26.62 -26.54 -45.10
CA ASP A 509 25.77 -27.74 -45.05
C ASP A 509 26.61 -29.04 -45.12
N GLY A 510 27.92 -28.93 -44.91
CA GLY A 510 28.86 -30.04 -44.96
C GLY A 510 28.85 -30.93 -43.72
N PRO A 511 29.54 -32.09 -43.77
CA PRO A 511 29.71 -32.94 -42.60
C PRO A 511 30.47 -32.21 -41.49
N PHE A 512 30.17 -32.53 -40.24
CA PHE A 512 30.86 -31.96 -39.10
C PHE A 512 32.29 -32.52 -38.99
N THR A 513 33.29 -31.65 -38.97
CA THR A 513 34.72 -31.99 -38.83
C THR A 513 35.17 -32.01 -37.37
N ALA A 514 34.48 -31.28 -36.50
CA ALA A 514 34.65 -31.36 -35.06
C ALA A 514 33.32 -31.15 -34.32
N THR A 515 33.19 -31.71 -33.12
CA THR A 515 32.01 -31.52 -32.26
C THR A 515 32.46 -31.38 -30.81
N HIS A 516 31.84 -30.46 -30.09
CA HIS A 516 32.19 -30.15 -28.71
C HIS A 516 30.95 -29.89 -27.87
N GLU A 517 30.71 -30.78 -26.90
CA GLU A 517 29.56 -30.71 -26.02
C GLU A 517 29.89 -29.97 -24.72
N ARG A 518 29.04 -29.04 -24.30
CA ARG A 518 29.15 -28.35 -23.01
C ARG A 518 27.82 -28.33 -22.26
N GLN A 519 27.85 -28.85 -21.04
CA GLN A 519 26.75 -28.75 -20.09
C GLN A 519 26.84 -27.40 -19.38
N PHE A 520 25.73 -26.65 -19.30
CA PHE A 520 25.70 -25.35 -18.62
C PHE A 520 26.02 -25.47 -17.11
N ARG A 521 25.84 -26.65 -16.50
CA ARG A 521 26.30 -26.89 -15.13
C ARG A 521 27.81 -26.71 -14.94
N TYR A 522 28.60 -26.92 -15.98
CA TYR A 522 30.06 -26.91 -15.94
C TYR A 522 30.68 -25.67 -16.57
N VAL A 523 29.89 -24.69 -17.00
CA VAL A 523 30.42 -23.41 -17.47
C VAL A 523 30.81 -22.47 -16.30
N THR A 524 30.92 -23.00 -15.08
CA THR A 524 31.15 -22.23 -13.84
C THR A 524 32.30 -22.85 -13.04
N SER A 525 33.13 -22.02 -12.39
CA SER A 525 34.34 -22.50 -11.72
C SER A 525 34.05 -23.02 -10.31
N GLY A 526 34.32 -24.30 -10.05
CA GLY A 526 34.60 -24.84 -8.72
C GLY A 526 33.40 -25.09 -7.80
N GLN A 527 33.12 -26.37 -7.53
CA GLN A 527 32.24 -26.94 -6.49
C GLN A 527 30.83 -26.39 -6.20
N GLN A 528 30.40 -25.19 -6.64
CA GLN A 528 29.17 -24.56 -6.13
C GLN A 528 28.40 -23.72 -7.18
N GLY A 529 27.71 -24.41 -8.10
CA GLY A 529 26.28 -24.22 -8.41
C GLY A 529 25.69 -22.91 -9.01
N GLU A 530 26.45 -21.86 -9.35
CA GLU A 530 25.91 -20.53 -9.74
C GLU A 530 26.37 -20.09 -11.15
N LEU A 531 25.45 -19.59 -11.99
CA LEU A 531 25.72 -19.10 -13.37
C LEU A 531 26.31 -17.71 -13.38
N TYR A 532 25.74 -16.79 -12.60
CA TYR A 532 26.24 -15.44 -12.38
C TYR A 532 25.70 -14.89 -11.05
N THR A 533 26.31 -13.81 -10.57
CA THR A 533 25.72 -12.92 -9.58
C THR A 533 25.82 -11.49 -10.08
N LEU A 534 24.74 -10.74 -9.99
CA LEU A 534 24.64 -9.35 -10.39
C LEU A 534 24.29 -8.50 -9.18
N PHE A 535 24.70 -7.24 -9.20
CA PHE A 535 24.44 -6.30 -8.12
C PHE A 535 23.65 -5.11 -8.62
N ILE A 536 22.80 -4.58 -7.74
CA ILE A 536 22.27 -3.23 -7.86
C ILE A 536 22.60 -2.51 -6.55
N SER A 537 23.41 -1.46 -6.65
CA SER A 537 23.92 -0.72 -5.50
C SER A 537 23.38 0.70 -5.40
N GLY A 538 23.86 1.45 -4.40
CA GLY A 538 23.64 2.90 -4.30
C GLY A 538 24.60 3.77 -5.13
N ASN A 539 25.61 3.19 -5.79
CA ASN A 539 26.55 3.95 -6.64
C ASN A 539 25.85 4.55 -7.87
N TYR A 540 24.97 3.77 -8.51
CA TYR A 540 24.11 4.23 -9.61
C TYR A 540 22.65 4.12 -9.20
N PRO A 541 22.13 5.07 -8.38
CA PRO A 541 20.77 5.00 -7.90
C PRO A 541 19.79 5.12 -9.07
N ALA A 542 18.80 4.22 -9.12
CA ALA A 542 17.77 4.24 -10.14
C ALA A 542 16.49 4.87 -9.60
N VAL A 543 16.06 5.98 -10.19
CA VAL A 543 14.80 6.66 -9.88
C VAL A 543 13.72 6.18 -10.84
N PHE A 544 12.62 5.65 -10.32
CA PHE A 544 11.44 5.23 -11.06
C PHE A 544 10.31 6.24 -10.86
N GLN A 545 9.69 6.69 -11.94
CA GLN A 545 8.43 7.43 -11.89
C GLN A 545 7.29 6.51 -11.43
N PRO A 546 6.14 7.06 -11.01
CA PRO A 546 4.96 6.27 -10.69
C PRO A 546 4.60 5.30 -11.83
N GLY A 547 4.54 4.01 -11.52
CA GLY A 547 4.23 2.97 -12.51
C GLY A 547 5.35 2.61 -13.49
N GLU A 548 6.50 3.28 -13.47
CA GLU A 548 7.54 3.14 -14.50
C GLU A 548 8.21 1.75 -14.48
N SER A 549 8.46 1.18 -15.65
CA SER A 549 9.31 0.00 -15.83
C SER A 549 10.62 0.37 -16.53
N LYS A 550 11.74 -0.18 -16.03
CA LYS A 550 13.10 0.04 -16.55
C LYS A 550 13.82 -1.27 -16.80
N VAL A 551 14.57 -1.31 -17.89
CA VAL A 551 15.46 -2.44 -18.21
C VAL A 551 16.85 -2.14 -17.65
N PHE A 552 17.46 -3.13 -17.03
CA PHE A 552 18.80 -3.08 -16.44
C PHE A 552 19.70 -4.08 -17.13
N ALA A 553 20.94 -3.68 -17.41
CA ALA A 553 21.96 -4.51 -18.04
C ALA A 553 23.34 -4.22 -17.45
N LEU A 554 24.34 -4.99 -17.87
CA LEU A 554 25.72 -4.81 -17.42
C LEU A 554 26.32 -3.52 -17.95
N GLN A 555 27.15 -2.86 -17.14
CA GLN A 555 27.95 -1.72 -17.57
C GLN A 555 29.24 -2.15 -18.30
N TYR A 556 29.78 -3.31 -17.91
CA TYR A 556 31.06 -3.82 -18.39
C TYR A 556 30.86 -5.13 -19.15
N ALA A 557 31.67 -5.32 -20.19
CA ALA A 557 31.92 -6.67 -20.68
C ALA A 557 33.05 -7.24 -19.84
N SER A 558 32.96 -8.52 -19.48
CA SER A 558 34.09 -9.25 -18.90
C SER A 558 35.38 -8.97 -19.69
N GLY A 559 36.52 -8.85 -19.03
CA GLY A 559 37.82 -8.61 -19.67
C GLY A 559 38.56 -9.91 -19.94
N THR A 560 39.28 -10.01 -21.06
CA THR A 560 40.35 -11.02 -21.23
C THR A 560 41.66 -10.38 -20.80
N ASN A 561 42.24 -10.82 -19.68
CA ASN A 561 43.63 -10.47 -19.41
C ASN A 561 44.52 -11.31 -20.33
N SER A 562 45.10 -10.68 -21.36
CA SER A 562 45.99 -11.34 -22.33
C SER A 562 47.29 -11.86 -21.71
N ASN A 563 47.64 -11.45 -20.49
CA ASN A 563 48.93 -11.75 -19.86
C ASN A 563 48.85 -12.69 -18.64
N VAL A 564 47.66 -13.08 -18.19
CA VAL A 564 47.49 -14.02 -17.08
C VAL A 564 46.32 -14.92 -17.41
N ALA A 565 46.53 -16.24 -17.46
CA ALA A 565 45.52 -17.27 -17.72
C ALA A 565 44.47 -17.38 -16.58
N SER A 566 43.89 -16.25 -16.19
CA SER A 566 43.09 -16.04 -14.99
C SER A 566 41.83 -15.29 -15.38
N ASN A 567 40.79 -16.03 -15.78
CA ASN A 567 39.41 -15.53 -15.95
C ASN A 567 38.69 -15.41 -14.59
N TYR A 568 39.41 -15.24 -13.48
CA TYR A 568 38.87 -15.46 -12.12
C TYR A 568 37.98 -14.31 -11.61
N ALA A 569 38.03 -13.13 -12.21
CA ALA A 569 37.26 -11.97 -11.76
C ALA A 569 35.73 -12.18 -11.94
N ASP A 570 35.32 -12.93 -12.95
CA ASP A 570 33.90 -12.98 -13.36
C ASP A 570 33.02 -13.94 -12.54
N PHE A 571 33.60 -14.80 -11.68
CA PHE A 571 32.84 -15.78 -10.86
C PHE A 571 33.39 -16.05 -9.45
N MET A 572 34.48 -15.39 -9.01
CA MET A 572 35.00 -15.57 -7.65
C MET A 572 34.12 -14.89 -6.59
N LEU A 573 32.95 -15.47 -6.31
CA LEU A 573 32.06 -15.00 -5.23
C LEU A 573 32.16 -15.83 -3.95
N ARG A 574 32.90 -16.94 -3.99
CA ARG A 574 33.29 -17.70 -2.78
C ARG A 574 34.80 -17.74 -2.65
N GLY A 575 35.38 -16.60 -2.32
CA GLY A 575 36.72 -16.57 -1.75
C GLY A 575 36.68 -17.19 -0.36
N ARG A 576 37.08 -18.47 -0.21
CA ARG A 576 37.42 -19.02 1.10
C ARG A 576 38.77 -18.41 1.52
N GLY A 577 38.76 -17.17 1.96
CA GLY A 577 39.90 -16.56 2.63
C GLY A 577 39.92 -17.04 4.09
N ASN A 578 40.96 -17.79 4.49
CA ASN A 578 41.19 -18.23 5.88
C ASN A 578 39.95 -18.81 6.60
N GLY A 579 39.18 -19.66 5.92
CA GLY A 579 38.06 -20.38 6.54
C GLY A 579 36.76 -19.60 6.72
N ARG A 580 36.61 -18.41 6.11
CA ARG A 580 35.35 -17.61 6.14
C ARG A 580 34.78 -17.36 4.74
N TYR A 581 33.46 -17.33 4.64
CA TYR A 581 32.71 -17.02 3.41
C TYR A 581 32.57 -15.51 3.28
N SER A 582 33.24 -14.90 2.30
CA SER A 582 33.05 -13.49 1.95
C SER A 582 32.42 -13.37 0.57
N GLU A 583 31.27 -12.70 0.48
CA GLU A 583 30.61 -12.32 -0.79
C GLU A 583 30.79 -10.79 -0.97
N PRO A 584 31.91 -10.27 -1.47
CA PRO A 584 32.09 -8.81 -1.63
C PRO A 584 31.25 -8.27 -2.80
N PHE A 585 30.95 -6.97 -2.77
CA PHE A 585 30.41 -6.27 -3.93
C PHE A 585 31.45 -6.20 -5.05
N VAL A 586 31.03 -6.40 -6.30
CA VAL A 586 31.89 -6.37 -7.49
C VAL A 586 31.36 -5.30 -8.46
N PRO A 587 32.05 -4.17 -8.63
CA PRO A 587 31.60 -3.07 -9.49
C PRO A 587 31.34 -3.48 -10.94
N GLU A 588 32.10 -4.44 -11.47
CA GLU A 588 31.96 -4.92 -12.85
C GLU A 588 30.63 -5.66 -13.10
N LEU A 589 30.02 -6.20 -12.04
CA LEU A 589 28.76 -6.94 -12.06
C LEU A 589 27.57 -6.05 -11.62
N GLU A 590 27.79 -4.75 -11.49
CA GLU A 590 26.73 -3.78 -11.22
C GLU A 590 25.88 -3.51 -12.47
N LEU A 591 24.55 -3.58 -12.30
CA LEU A 591 23.60 -3.30 -13.36
C LEU A 591 23.23 -1.82 -13.41
N VAL A 592 23.11 -1.30 -14.63
CA VAL A 592 22.72 0.09 -14.90
C VAL A 592 21.47 0.14 -15.79
N PRO A 593 20.63 1.19 -15.69
CA PRO A 593 19.49 1.36 -16.57
C PRO A 593 19.89 1.46 -18.04
N GLY A 594 19.17 0.74 -18.91
CA GLY A 594 19.43 0.60 -20.34
C GLY A 594 19.78 -0.83 -20.72
N TRP A 595 19.53 -1.20 -21.98
CA TRP A 595 19.93 -2.47 -22.54
C TRP A 595 21.14 -2.29 -23.46
N ASN A 596 22.19 -3.07 -23.25
CA ASN A 596 23.34 -3.12 -24.16
C ASN A 596 23.83 -4.57 -24.33
N PRO A 597 23.65 -5.18 -25.51
CA PRO A 597 24.04 -6.56 -25.77
C PRO A 597 25.57 -6.79 -25.80
N ASP A 598 26.36 -5.74 -26.02
CA ASP A 598 27.83 -5.80 -26.08
C ASP A 598 28.46 -5.98 -24.69
N LYS A 599 27.67 -5.81 -23.62
CA LYS A 599 28.09 -5.97 -22.23
C LYS A 599 27.66 -7.35 -21.74
N PHE A 600 28.61 -8.28 -21.70
CA PHE A 600 28.35 -9.69 -21.41
C PHE A 600 29.40 -10.32 -20.48
N ILE A 601 28.97 -11.38 -19.80
CA ILE A 601 29.82 -12.23 -18.96
C ILE A 601 30.33 -13.40 -19.78
N ARG A 602 31.59 -13.79 -19.60
CA ARG A 602 32.17 -15.01 -20.22
C ARG A 602 32.27 -16.12 -19.18
N PRO A 603 31.40 -17.15 -19.21
CA PRO A 603 31.45 -18.30 -18.31
C PRO A 603 32.82 -19.01 -18.30
N SER A 604 33.21 -19.54 -17.13
CA SER A 604 34.46 -20.29 -16.96
C SER A 604 34.47 -21.60 -17.76
N THR A 605 35.63 -21.94 -18.33
CA THR A 605 35.84 -23.05 -19.27
C THR A 605 36.72 -24.19 -18.71
N GLN A 606 37.10 -24.15 -17.43
CA GLN A 606 37.95 -25.17 -16.79
C GLN A 606 37.19 -26.49 -16.50
N ALA A 607 37.77 -27.62 -16.88
CA ALA A 607 37.20 -28.94 -16.58
C ALA A 607 37.40 -29.33 -15.10
N GLY A 608 36.36 -29.91 -14.46
CA GLY A 608 36.55 -30.76 -13.27
C GLY A 608 36.49 -30.11 -11.89
N GLY A 609 35.92 -28.91 -11.72
CA GLY A 609 35.51 -28.40 -10.40
C GLY A 609 36.62 -28.19 -9.35
N LYS A 610 37.89 -28.44 -9.69
CA LYS A 610 39.08 -28.11 -8.90
C LYS A 610 39.78 -26.92 -9.54
N ARG A 611 40.32 -26.02 -8.70
CA ARG A 611 41.20 -24.93 -9.16
C ARG A 611 42.38 -25.56 -9.92
N GLY A 612 42.50 -25.29 -11.22
CA GLY A 612 43.62 -25.73 -12.05
C GLY A 612 43.32 -26.83 -13.09
N GLY A 613 42.06 -27.06 -13.48
CA GLY A 613 41.76 -27.91 -14.65
C GLY A 613 42.09 -27.21 -15.98
N GLU A 614 42.53 -27.97 -16.98
CA GLU A 614 42.80 -27.44 -18.33
C GLU A 614 41.53 -26.82 -18.94
N GLU A 615 41.72 -25.69 -19.64
CA GLU A 615 40.68 -25.02 -20.40
C GLU A 615 40.33 -25.90 -21.60
N THR A 616 39.14 -26.49 -21.62
CA THR A 616 38.74 -27.35 -22.73
C THR A 616 37.97 -26.50 -23.74
N VAL A 617 38.69 -25.85 -24.65
CA VAL A 617 38.14 -24.83 -25.56
C VAL A 617 37.82 -25.42 -26.93
N PHE A 618 36.69 -25.00 -27.51
CA PHE A 618 36.37 -25.33 -28.90
C PHE A 618 37.13 -24.38 -29.81
N THR A 619 37.97 -24.92 -30.69
CA THR A 619 38.80 -24.14 -31.61
C THR A 619 38.29 -24.25 -33.04
N PHE A 620 38.57 -23.22 -33.84
CA PHE A 620 38.21 -23.15 -35.24
C PHE A 620 39.14 -22.19 -36.00
N ASP A 621 39.17 -22.29 -37.33
CA ASP A 621 39.87 -21.37 -38.22
C ASP A 621 38.90 -20.47 -38.99
N ASP A 622 39.42 -19.46 -39.68
CA ASP A 622 38.67 -18.46 -40.42
C ASP A 622 37.73 -19.04 -41.49
N ASN A 623 38.08 -20.14 -42.15
CA ASN A 623 37.26 -20.74 -43.21
C ASN A 623 36.13 -21.67 -42.72
N ASP A 624 36.05 -21.91 -41.42
CA ASP A 624 35.08 -22.86 -40.86
C ASP A 624 33.65 -22.30 -40.82
N TYR A 625 32.68 -23.20 -40.70
CA TYR A 625 31.30 -22.92 -40.35
C TYR A 625 30.98 -23.51 -38.98
N ILE A 626 30.36 -22.70 -38.13
CA ILE A 626 30.03 -23.04 -36.75
C ILE A 626 28.52 -23.11 -36.59
N SER A 627 28.02 -24.29 -36.22
CA SER A 627 26.62 -24.49 -35.80
C SER A 627 26.58 -24.92 -34.34
N ALA A 628 25.40 -24.83 -33.75
CA ALA A 628 25.18 -25.33 -32.40
C ALA A 628 23.86 -26.08 -32.31
N SER A 629 23.74 -26.90 -31.29
CA SER A 629 22.51 -27.61 -31.02
C SER A 629 22.29 -27.76 -29.52
N ILE A 630 21.06 -27.54 -29.07
CA ILE A 630 20.70 -27.40 -27.65
C ILE A 630 19.75 -28.51 -27.25
N SER A 631 20.15 -29.27 -26.23
CA SER A 631 19.36 -30.34 -25.63
C SER A 631 19.26 -30.19 -24.11
N ALA A 632 18.48 -31.06 -23.46
CA ALA A 632 18.42 -31.12 -22.01
C ALA A 632 19.79 -31.49 -21.39
N GLY A 633 20.13 -30.82 -20.28
CA GLY A 633 21.31 -31.08 -19.48
C GLY A 633 21.10 -32.15 -18.39
N ASN A 634 22.19 -32.55 -17.73
CA ASN A 634 22.20 -33.69 -16.78
C ASN A 634 21.89 -33.33 -15.31
N TYR A 635 21.14 -32.26 -15.06
CA TYR A 635 20.80 -31.82 -13.69
C TYR A 635 19.38 -31.26 -13.61
N ASN A 636 18.91 -31.07 -12.38
CA ASN A 636 17.47 -31.15 -12.10
C ASN A 636 16.85 -29.85 -11.53
N THR A 637 17.56 -28.72 -11.58
CA THR A 637 17.15 -27.51 -10.85
C THR A 637 17.45 -26.24 -11.63
N PHE A 638 16.53 -25.28 -11.58
CA PHE A 638 16.66 -23.93 -12.08
C PHE A 638 16.03 -22.97 -11.07
N THR A 639 16.83 -22.04 -10.57
CA THR A 639 16.48 -21.05 -9.56
C THR A 639 17.11 -19.70 -9.89
N VAL A 640 16.36 -18.62 -9.71
CA VAL A 640 16.89 -17.26 -9.65
C VAL A 640 16.54 -16.66 -8.30
N ASP A 641 17.55 -16.21 -7.56
CA ASP A 641 17.42 -15.62 -6.24
C ASP A 641 17.66 -14.11 -6.32
N PHE A 642 16.69 -13.32 -5.88
CA PHE A 642 16.87 -11.91 -5.57
C PHE A 642 17.13 -11.82 -4.08
N ALA A 643 18.20 -11.19 -3.65
CA ALA A 643 18.54 -11.08 -2.24
C ALA A 643 18.99 -9.67 -1.90
N GLN A 644 18.36 -9.07 -0.89
CA GLN A 644 18.91 -7.90 -0.25
C GLN A 644 19.90 -8.36 0.81
N LYS A 645 21.15 -7.95 0.63
CA LYS A 645 22.29 -8.33 1.45
C LYS A 645 22.68 -7.16 2.34
N SER A 646 22.87 -7.40 3.64
CA SER A 646 23.27 -6.40 4.64
C SER A 646 24.36 -6.91 5.58
N ARG A 647 25.20 -6.00 6.08
CA ARG A 647 26.31 -6.31 6.98
C ARG A 647 26.12 -5.67 8.35
N HIS A 648 25.96 -6.49 9.39
CA HIS A 648 25.80 -6.04 10.77
C HIS A 648 27.06 -6.31 11.61
N GLY A 649 27.50 -5.33 12.41
CA GLY A 649 28.83 -5.35 13.02
C GLY A 649 29.01 -6.31 14.21
N ARG A 650 30.21 -6.89 14.32
CA ARG A 650 30.86 -7.17 15.62
C ARG A 650 32.37 -6.99 15.46
N ASN A 651 32.97 -6.08 16.24
CA ASN A 651 34.43 -5.82 16.31
C ASN A 651 35.20 -6.99 16.93
N GLN A 652 35.11 -8.17 16.32
CA GLN A 652 36.05 -9.26 16.46
C GLN A 652 36.41 -9.73 15.05
N PRO A 653 37.55 -10.40 14.84
CA PRO A 653 37.85 -10.97 13.54
C PRO A 653 36.68 -11.90 13.17
N GLY A 654 35.88 -11.58 12.13
CA GLY A 654 34.79 -12.46 11.65
C GLY A 654 33.40 -11.85 11.41
N VAL A 655 33.30 -10.59 10.98
CA VAL A 655 32.02 -9.96 10.59
C VAL A 655 31.37 -10.71 9.40
N MET A 656 30.07 -11.02 9.47
CA MET A 656 29.33 -11.86 8.50
C MET A 656 28.16 -11.12 7.82
N TRP A 657 27.70 -11.65 6.68
CA TRP A 657 26.60 -11.11 5.87
C TRP A 657 25.26 -11.74 6.25
N HIS A 658 24.19 -10.94 6.29
CA HIS A 658 22.80 -11.39 6.42
C HIS A 658 22.06 -11.09 5.13
N TYR A 659 21.05 -11.91 4.84
CA TYR A 659 20.32 -11.89 3.57
C TYR A 659 18.83 -12.02 3.85
N ARG A 660 18.02 -11.19 3.17
CA ARG A 660 16.61 -11.46 2.91
C ARG A 660 16.45 -11.72 1.42
N SER A 661 15.81 -12.83 1.07
CA SER A 661 15.76 -13.26 -0.33
C SER A 661 14.35 -13.51 -0.84
N PHE A 662 14.23 -13.60 -2.15
CA PHE A 662 13.07 -14.04 -2.91
C PHE A 662 13.60 -14.95 -4.02
N SER A 663 13.12 -16.18 -4.09
CA SER A 663 13.54 -17.11 -5.13
C SER A 663 12.44 -17.30 -6.17
N ILE A 664 12.79 -17.30 -7.44
CA ILE A 664 11.98 -17.84 -8.53
C ILE A 664 12.47 -19.27 -8.77
N LYS A 665 11.59 -20.26 -8.60
CA LYS A 665 11.92 -21.69 -8.76
C LYS A 665 11.00 -22.36 -9.76
N SER A 666 11.55 -23.31 -10.50
CA SER A 666 10.78 -24.19 -11.36
C SER A 666 9.77 -25.03 -10.59
N ARG A 667 8.50 -25.06 -11.02
CA ARG A 667 7.45 -25.96 -10.48
C ARG A 667 7.78 -27.46 -10.62
N LEU A 668 8.66 -27.79 -11.56
CA LEU A 668 9.13 -29.16 -11.83
C LEU A 668 10.27 -29.57 -10.88
N ASN A 669 10.73 -28.66 -10.01
CA ASN A 669 11.73 -28.89 -8.97
C ASN A 669 11.16 -29.64 -7.74
N ARG A 670 10.21 -30.57 -7.94
CA ARG A 670 9.64 -31.42 -6.89
C ARG A 670 10.48 -32.71 -6.79
N SER A 671 11.25 -32.83 -5.72
CA SER A 671 11.96 -34.01 -5.17
C SER A 671 12.01 -35.35 -5.94
N ASN A 672 13.19 -36.00 -5.85
CA ASN A 672 13.54 -37.41 -6.10
C ASN A 672 13.48 -37.95 -7.55
N ASN A 673 12.67 -37.42 -8.45
CA ASN A 673 12.59 -37.90 -9.84
C ASN A 673 13.24 -36.95 -10.86
N GLY A 674 14.54 -36.73 -10.71
CA GLY A 674 15.35 -35.86 -11.57
C GLY A 674 15.33 -36.19 -13.07
N ALA A 675 14.89 -37.39 -13.45
CA ALA A 675 14.77 -37.79 -14.85
C ALA A 675 13.57 -37.13 -15.57
N GLN A 676 12.44 -36.89 -14.88
CA GLN A 676 11.25 -36.28 -15.48
C GLN A 676 11.48 -34.79 -15.79
N TYR A 677 12.12 -34.06 -14.86
CA TYR A 677 12.47 -32.65 -15.03
C TYR A 677 13.28 -32.36 -16.30
N ARG A 678 14.30 -33.19 -16.60
CA ARG A 678 15.18 -33.00 -17.77
C ARG A 678 14.43 -33.13 -19.08
N ASN A 679 13.54 -34.12 -19.12
CA ASN A 679 12.73 -34.37 -20.30
C ASN A 679 11.76 -33.18 -20.47
N ASP A 680 11.04 -32.79 -19.42
CA ASP A 680 10.03 -31.72 -19.41
C ASP A 680 10.56 -30.31 -19.76
N PHE A 681 11.83 -30.02 -19.45
CA PHE A 681 12.40 -28.67 -19.58
C PHE A 681 12.58 -28.20 -21.04
N VAL A 682 13.01 -29.08 -21.95
CA VAL A 682 13.32 -28.73 -23.37
C VAL A 682 12.20 -29.19 -24.32
N TYR A 683 11.09 -29.78 -23.83
CA TYR A 683 9.98 -30.17 -24.69
C TYR A 683 9.18 -28.98 -25.25
N GLN A 684 8.78 -29.09 -26.51
CA GLN A 684 7.74 -28.28 -27.14
C GLN A 684 6.35 -28.75 -26.66
N GLY A 685 5.88 -28.22 -25.53
CA GLY A 685 4.51 -28.42 -25.04
C GLY A 685 4.39 -29.20 -23.73
N PHE A 686 3.23 -29.08 -23.08
CA PHE A 686 2.91 -29.82 -21.85
C PHE A 686 2.59 -31.29 -22.13
N PRO A 687 2.81 -32.19 -21.15
CA PRO A 687 2.22 -33.53 -21.20
C PRO A 687 0.70 -33.44 -21.34
N THR A 688 0.17 -34.10 -22.37
CA THR A 688 -1.25 -34.45 -22.43
C THR A 688 -1.52 -35.61 -21.48
N ASN A 689 -2.74 -35.68 -20.93
CA ASN A 689 -3.19 -36.72 -19.98
C ASN A 689 -3.15 -38.19 -20.50
N ALA A 690 -2.59 -38.46 -21.69
CA ALA A 690 -2.76 -39.73 -22.39
C ALA A 690 -1.46 -40.52 -22.67
N GLY A 691 -0.31 -40.18 -22.09
CA GLY A 691 0.89 -41.02 -22.21
C GLY A 691 2.00 -40.63 -21.25
N ARG A 692 2.83 -41.61 -20.83
CA ARG A 692 4.04 -41.30 -20.07
C ARG A 692 4.98 -40.50 -20.95
N ILE A 693 5.47 -39.38 -20.45
CA ILE A 693 6.42 -38.51 -21.17
C ILE A 693 7.72 -39.27 -21.52
N SER A 694 8.05 -40.33 -20.77
CA SER A 694 9.16 -41.26 -21.03
C SER A 694 9.16 -41.86 -22.43
N ASP A 695 8.03 -41.86 -23.13
CA ASP A 695 7.84 -42.54 -24.40
C ASP A 695 8.04 -41.58 -25.60
N ARG A 696 8.41 -40.30 -25.37
CA ARG A 696 8.62 -39.28 -26.41
C ARG A 696 10.09 -38.87 -26.54
N ASN A 697 10.66 -38.97 -27.75
CA ASN A 697 12.05 -38.55 -28.03
C ASN A 697 12.20 -37.02 -27.97
N PRO A 698 13.07 -36.47 -27.10
CA PRO A 698 13.36 -35.03 -27.08
C PRO A 698 13.99 -34.59 -28.41
N ARG A 699 13.47 -33.50 -29.01
CA ARG A 699 14.05 -32.90 -30.21
C ARG A 699 15.00 -31.77 -29.82
N GLU A 700 16.22 -31.85 -30.32
CA GLU A 700 17.26 -30.84 -30.12
C GLU A 700 16.86 -29.53 -30.84
N ILE A 701 17.10 -28.38 -30.19
CA ILE A 701 16.95 -27.07 -30.86
C ILE A 701 18.20 -26.87 -31.73
N ILE A 702 18.01 -26.76 -33.03
CA ILE A 702 19.10 -26.63 -34.01
C ILE A 702 19.35 -25.15 -34.27
N ILE A 703 20.60 -24.73 -34.16
CA ILE A 703 21.08 -23.40 -34.52
C ILE A 703 21.83 -23.54 -35.85
N PRO A 704 21.45 -22.78 -36.89
CA PRO A 704 22.06 -22.91 -38.21
C PRO A 704 23.54 -22.55 -38.21
N ALA A 705 24.28 -23.10 -39.17
CA ALA A 705 25.70 -22.86 -39.34
C ALA A 705 26.00 -21.42 -39.78
N ARG A 706 27.03 -20.81 -39.18
CA ARG A 706 27.50 -19.44 -39.42
C ARG A 706 28.96 -19.45 -39.83
N SER A 707 29.34 -18.62 -40.80
CA SER A 707 30.74 -18.48 -41.21
C SER A 707 31.59 -17.93 -40.06
N ALA A 708 32.72 -18.59 -39.79
CA ALA A 708 33.72 -18.17 -38.81
C ALA A 708 34.26 -16.77 -39.12
N GLN A 709 34.49 -16.42 -40.40
CA GLN A 709 34.91 -15.07 -40.80
C GLN A 709 33.96 -13.99 -40.27
N ASN A 710 32.64 -14.23 -40.38
CA ASN A 710 31.63 -13.30 -39.89
C ASN A 710 31.65 -13.20 -38.36
N LEU A 711 31.81 -14.32 -37.65
CA LEU A 711 31.90 -14.36 -36.19
C LEU A 711 33.17 -13.64 -35.67
N ILE A 712 34.29 -13.77 -36.38
CA ILE A 712 35.57 -13.11 -36.06
C ILE A 712 35.47 -11.60 -36.33
N ALA A 713 34.95 -11.21 -37.50
CA ALA A 713 34.78 -9.82 -37.88
C ALA A 713 33.87 -9.07 -36.88
N ALA A 714 32.80 -9.73 -36.44
CA ALA A 714 31.87 -9.18 -35.46
C ALA A 714 32.53 -8.86 -34.10
N MET A 715 33.57 -9.59 -33.69
CA MET A 715 34.30 -9.34 -32.42
C MET A 715 35.40 -8.28 -32.54
N LYS A 716 35.92 -8.01 -33.75
CA LYS A 716 37.06 -7.09 -33.97
C LYS A 716 36.66 -5.62 -34.10
N SER A 717 35.37 -5.28 -34.15
CA SER A 717 34.92 -3.89 -34.26
C SER A 717 34.44 -3.32 -32.91
N PRO A 718 35.11 -2.30 -32.35
CA PRO A 718 34.64 -1.62 -31.14
C PRO A 718 33.45 -0.66 -31.39
N PHE A 719 33.00 -0.48 -32.64
CA PHE A 719 32.01 0.55 -33.02
C PHE A 719 30.94 0.07 -34.02
N ASN A 720 30.56 -1.22 -34.05
CA ASN A 720 29.52 -1.66 -34.98
C ASN A 720 28.18 -1.99 -34.30
N PRO A 721 27.30 -1.00 -34.07
CA PRO A 721 25.87 -1.24 -34.00
C PRO A 721 25.40 -1.46 -35.44
N ARG A 722 25.58 -2.67 -35.96
CA ARG A 722 24.77 -3.08 -37.10
C ARG A 722 23.89 -4.22 -36.63
N ASP A 723 22.60 -3.99 -36.82
CA ASP A 723 21.50 -4.84 -36.46
C ASP A 723 21.50 -6.20 -37.21
N ASP A 724 22.60 -6.60 -37.85
CA ASP A 724 22.76 -7.74 -38.75
C ASP A 724 23.80 -8.78 -38.27
N LEU A 725 24.41 -8.61 -37.08
CA LEU A 725 25.51 -9.47 -36.63
C LEU A 725 25.02 -10.81 -36.04
N PRO A 726 25.51 -11.97 -36.55
CA PRO A 726 25.05 -13.30 -36.17
C PRO A 726 25.84 -13.82 -34.96
N GLN A 727 26.06 -13.00 -33.93
CA GLN A 727 26.73 -13.47 -32.71
C GLN A 727 25.73 -14.15 -31.78
N THR A 728 24.54 -13.58 -31.64
CA THR A 728 23.47 -14.11 -30.78
C THR A 728 22.87 -15.37 -31.39
N PHE A 729 22.80 -16.46 -30.65
CA PHE A 729 22.33 -17.73 -31.19
C PHE A 729 21.18 -18.36 -30.41
N PHE A 730 20.99 -17.93 -29.17
CA PHE A 730 19.95 -18.46 -28.33
C PHE A 730 19.47 -17.40 -27.34
N TYR A 731 18.20 -17.44 -27.05
CA TYR A 731 17.57 -16.62 -26.05
C TYR A 731 16.76 -17.50 -25.11
N TYR A 732 16.79 -17.14 -23.84
CA TYR A 732 15.80 -17.59 -22.89
C TYR A 732 15.31 -16.45 -22.02
N GLY A 733 14.04 -16.52 -21.63
CA GLY A 733 13.47 -15.52 -20.73
C GLY A 733 12.56 -16.16 -19.70
N ILE A 734 12.53 -15.54 -18.53
CA ILE A 734 11.63 -15.81 -17.42
C ILE A 734 10.74 -14.59 -17.29
N LYS A 735 9.42 -14.76 -17.40
CA LYS A 735 8.47 -13.65 -17.38
C LYS A 735 7.33 -13.95 -16.41
N ALA A 736 6.92 -12.94 -15.65
CA ALA A 736 5.77 -13.04 -14.76
C ALA A 736 4.46 -13.15 -15.56
N ALA A 737 3.34 -13.50 -14.91
CA ALA A 737 1.99 -13.41 -15.48
C ALA A 737 1.75 -14.21 -16.79
N THR A 738 2.48 -15.31 -17.00
CA THR A 738 2.40 -16.16 -18.21
C THR A 738 1.81 -17.54 -17.88
N GLU A 739 0.71 -17.54 -17.11
CA GLU A 739 0.01 -18.75 -16.67
C GLU A 739 -0.56 -19.58 -17.84
N THR A 740 -0.64 -20.90 -17.62
CA THR A 740 -0.92 -21.92 -18.64
C THR A 740 -2.32 -22.54 -18.55
N HIS A 741 -3.32 -21.88 -17.95
CA HIS A 741 -4.70 -22.40 -17.90
C HIS A 741 -5.42 -22.26 -19.25
N GLU A 742 -4.85 -22.74 -20.35
CA GLU A 742 -5.64 -23.09 -21.52
C GLU A 742 -5.10 -24.40 -22.07
N SER A 743 -5.86 -25.48 -21.87
CA SER A 743 -5.69 -26.69 -22.65
C SER A 743 -5.82 -26.29 -24.12
N GLN A 744 -4.77 -26.54 -24.92
CA GLN A 744 -4.72 -26.29 -26.36
C GLN A 744 -4.34 -24.86 -26.76
N ASN A 745 -3.05 -24.51 -26.64
CA ASN A 745 -2.46 -23.58 -27.61
C ASN A 745 -1.10 -24.11 -28.06
N VAL A 746 -1.16 -24.78 -29.21
CA VAL A 746 -0.05 -25.38 -29.95
C VAL A 746 0.57 -24.27 -30.79
N ALA A 747 1.79 -23.84 -30.46
CA ALA A 747 2.68 -23.24 -31.46
C ALA A 747 3.60 -24.38 -31.97
N PRO A 748 3.45 -24.87 -33.22
CA PRO A 748 4.14 -26.08 -33.67
C PRO A 748 5.65 -25.91 -33.94
N ILE A 749 6.24 -24.72 -33.76
CA ILE A 749 7.54 -24.40 -34.37
C ILE A 749 8.60 -23.85 -33.38
N LEU A 750 8.25 -23.37 -32.17
CA LEU A 750 9.22 -22.64 -31.33
C LEU A 750 9.18 -23.07 -29.83
N GLY A 751 10.00 -24.06 -29.50
CA GLY A 751 10.60 -24.46 -28.19
C GLY A 751 9.92 -24.17 -26.82
N GLY A 752 9.76 -25.22 -25.98
CA GLY A 752 9.76 -25.12 -24.49
C GLY A 752 8.43 -24.80 -23.77
N SER A 753 8.16 -25.43 -22.61
CA SER A 753 6.90 -25.32 -21.85
C SER A 753 6.67 -23.94 -21.19
N GLY A 754 5.90 -23.06 -21.85
CA GLY A 754 5.31 -21.82 -21.29
C GLY A 754 4.67 -20.89 -22.33
N ARG A 755 3.82 -19.92 -21.92
CA ARG A 755 3.31 -18.87 -22.84
C ARG A 755 4.37 -17.78 -23.02
N ARG A 756 4.66 -17.38 -24.27
CA ARG A 756 5.52 -16.21 -24.58
C ARG A 756 4.88 -14.88 -24.17
N PHE A 757 3.55 -14.82 -24.21
CA PHE A 757 2.76 -13.62 -23.95
C PHE A 757 2.02 -13.73 -22.61
N PRO A 758 1.95 -12.64 -21.83
CA PRO A 758 1.26 -12.66 -20.56
C PRO A 758 -0.24 -12.77 -20.77
N SER A 759 -0.96 -13.30 -19.79
CA SER A 759 -2.41 -13.14 -19.73
C SER A 759 -2.73 -11.71 -19.29
N ARG A 760 -3.48 -10.99 -20.12
CA ARG A 760 -3.92 -9.61 -19.84
C ARG A 760 -4.68 -9.51 -18.51
N PRO A 761 -5.60 -10.44 -18.15
CA PRO A 761 -6.22 -10.41 -16.84
C PRO A 761 -5.22 -10.48 -15.69
N PHE A 762 -4.19 -11.32 -15.78
CA PHE A 762 -3.22 -11.49 -14.68
C PHE A 762 -2.34 -10.26 -14.49
N THR A 763 -1.93 -9.62 -15.59
CA THR A 763 -1.09 -8.42 -15.55
C THR A 763 -1.82 -7.17 -15.05
N HIS A 764 -3.16 -7.17 -15.08
CA HIS A 764 -4.01 -6.10 -14.54
C HIS A 764 -4.58 -6.42 -13.15
N SER A 765 -4.86 -7.69 -12.83
CA SER A 765 -5.65 -8.09 -11.67
C SER A 765 -4.85 -8.73 -10.54
N THR A 766 -3.61 -9.15 -10.78
CA THR A 766 -2.79 -9.80 -9.74
C THR A 766 -1.79 -8.82 -9.14
N ALA A 767 -1.88 -8.56 -7.83
CA ALA A 767 -0.88 -7.77 -7.11
C ALA A 767 0.49 -8.46 -7.16
N MET A 768 1.37 -8.03 -8.07
CA MET A 768 2.75 -8.51 -8.09
C MET A 768 3.56 -7.66 -7.11
N ALA A 769 3.84 -8.23 -5.94
CA ALA A 769 4.66 -7.57 -4.94
C ALA A 769 6.14 -8.04 -5.04
N PRO A 770 7.12 -7.16 -4.82
CA PRO A 770 8.54 -7.50 -4.77
C PRO A 770 8.85 -8.10 -3.41
N VAL A 771 8.40 -9.34 -3.19
CA VAL A 771 8.44 -9.86 -1.84
C VAL A 771 9.74 -10.58 -1.57
N MET A 772 10.68 -9.90 -0.91
CA MET A 772 11.84 -10.51 -0.26
C MET A 772 11.38 -11.35 0.95
N ILE A 773 10.77 -12.50 0.66
CA ILE A 773 10.31 -13.50 1.64
C ILE A 773 11.30 -14.64 1.73
N ASP A 774 11.72 -14.98 2.94
CA ASP A 774 12.44 -16.22 3.21
C ASP A 774 11.52 -17.48 3.14
N SER A 775 10.60 -17.58 2.17
CA SER A 775 9.65 -18.70 2.04
C SER A 775 10.00 -19.61 0.87
N THR A 776 10.10 -20.91 1.14
CA THR A 776 10.31 -21.94 0.12
C THR A 776 9.06 -22.75 -0.20
N ASN A 777 7.87 -22.33 0.27
CA ASN A 777 6.62 -23.05 0.03
C ASN A 777 6.24 -22.93 -1.46
N PRO A 778 5.94 -24.04 -2.16
CA PRO A 778 5.37 -23.99 -3.51
C PRO A 778 4.24 -22.98 -3.66
N ASN A 779 3.36 -22.80 -2.69
CA ASN A 779 2.26 -21.84 -2.79
C ASN A 779 2.78 -20.39 -2.81
N ALA A 780 3.76 -20.02 -1.97
CA ALA A 780 4.37 -18.68 -1.99
C ALA A 780 5.19 -18.40 -3.26
N LEU A 781 5.75 -19.45 -3.88
CA LEU A 781 6.59 -19.37 -5.07
C LEU A 781 5.81 -19.49 -6.39
N TYR A 782 4.63 -20.12 -6.36
CA TYR A 782 3.78 -20.42 -7.54
C TYR A 782 2.85 -19.25 -7.91
N ASN A 783 2.56 -18.36 -6.96
CA ASN A 783 1.48 -17.37 -7.04
C ASN A 783 1.69 -16.20 -8.03
N TYR A 784 2.81 -16.10 -8.75
CA TYR A 784 3.06 -15.00 -9.70
C TYR A 784 3.01 -15.39 -11.19
N GLY A 785 2.66 -16.66 -11.49
CA GLY A 785 2.54 -17.11 -12.88
C GLY A 785 3.85 -16.98 -13.68
N TRP A 786 5.00 -17.11 -13.03
CA TRP A 786 6.30 -17.08 -13.70
C TRP A 786 6.47 -18.29 -14.62
N ASN A 787 6.91 -18.04 -15.85
CA ASN A 787 7.17 -19.09 -16.81
C ASN A 787 8.44 -18.80 -17.60
N TRP A 788 9.06 -19.86 -18.12
CA TRP A 788 10.22 -19.75 -18.99
C TRP A 788 9.84 -19.96 -20.45
N PHE A 789 10.66 -19.42 -21.33
CA PHE A 789 10.54 -19.60 -22.77
C PHE A 789 11.93 -19.60 -23.40
N PHE A 790 12.10 -20.38 -24.47
CA PHE A 790 13.34 -20.57 -25.21
C PHE A 790 13.13 -20.26 -26.68
N MET A 791 14.13 -19.65 -27.32
CA MET A 791 14.16 -19.55 -28.77
C MET A 791 15.58 -19.59 -29.32
N PRO A 792 15.82 -20.31 -30.44
CA PRO A 792 16.99 -20.03 -31.26
C PRO A 792 16.87 -18.60 -31.81
N LEU A 793 18.01 -17.94 -31.97
CA LEU A 793 18.10 -16.62 -32.60
C LEU A 793 18.99 -16.75 -33.82
N ASP A 794 18.63 -16.11 -34.94
CA ASP A 794 19.54 -15.97 -36.08
C ASP A 794 20.41 -14.71 -35.94
N ASN A 795 19.84 -13.64 -35.39
CA ASN A 795 20.53 -12.40 -35.02
C ASN A 795 19.84 -11.74 -33.80
N LEU A 796 20.32 -10.55 -33.41
CA LEU A 796 19.81 -9.84 -32.24
C LEU A 796 18.42 -9.21 -32.47
N LEU A 797 18.06 -8.82 -33.70
CA LEU A 797 16.74 -8.26 -34.00
C LEU A 797 15.61 -9.25 -33.74
N ASP A 798 15.91 -10.54 -33.84
CA ASP A 798 14.96 -11.61 -33.51
C ASP A 798 14.75 -11.75 -31.99
N ALA A 799 15.61 -11.13 -31.17
CA ALA A 799 15.51 -11.21 -29.72
C ALA A 799 14.29 -10.42 -29.22
N PRO A 800 13.44 -11.00 -28.36
CA PRO A 800 12.17 -10.39 -27.93
C PRO A 800 12.36 -9.35 -26.81
N ILE A 801 13.54 -8.73 -26.69
CA ILE A 801 13.84 -7.71 -25.68
C ILE A 801 13.35 -6.36 -26.21
N SER A 802 12.15 -5.95 -25.79
CA SER A 802 11.58 -4.64 -26.14
C SER A 802 11.99 -3.57 -25.13
N ILE A 803 12.63 -2.51 -25.61
CA ILE A 803 13.00 -1.32 -24.85
C ILE A 803 12.63 -0.06 -25.65
N SER A 804 12.15 0.97 -24.97
CA SER A 804 11.89 2.26 -25.60
C SER A 804 13.17 3.10 -25.75
N ARG A 805 13.11 4.17 -26.55
CA ARG A 805 14.24 5.12 -26.71
C ARG A 805 14.68 5.79 -25.39
N GLY A 806 13.80 5.85 -24.38
CA GLY A 806 14.08 6.39 -23.05
C GLY A 806 14.63 5.36 -22.05
N ASN A 807 15.04 4.17 -22.50
CA ASN A 807 15.44 3.03 -21.66
C ASN A 807 14.33 2.46 -20.76
N HIS A 808 13.06 2.75 -21.08
CA HIS A 808 11.91 2.15 -20.39
C HIS A 808 11.62 0.74 -20.93
N GLY A 809 11.25 -0.17 -20.03
CA GLY A 809 10.66 -1.45 -20.38
C GLY A 809 9.18 -1.33 -20.74
N TYR A 810 8.55 -2.46 -21.03
CA TYR A 810 7.10 -2.56 -21.29
C TYR A 810 6.48 -3.60 -20.36
N TYR A 811 5.37 -3.23 -19.70
CA TYR A 811 4.62 -4.04 -18.72
C TYR A 811 3.12 -3.64 -18.70
N GLY A 812 2.25 -4.31 -17.91
CA GLY A 812 0.84 -3.95 -17.73
C GLY A 812 -0.12 -4.62 -18.73
N GLY A 813 -0.15 -4.18 -20.00
CA GLY A 813 -0.98 -4.83 -21.04
C GLY A 813 -0.27 -5.97 -21.79
N GLY A 814 1.05 -6.06 -21.62
CA GLY A 814 1.95 -6.93 -22.36
C GLY A 814 3.42 -6.60 -22.07
N PHE A 815 4.34 -7.38 -22.63
CA PHE A 815 5.79 -7.21 -22.45
C PHE A 815 6.52 -6.61 -23.66
N THR A 816 5.79 -6.30 -24.73
CA THR A 816 6.30 -5.80 -26.00
C THR A 816 5.88 -4.35 -26.22
N ALA A 817 6.54 -3.66 -27.15
CA ALA A 817 6.19 -2.28 -27.51
C ALA A 817 4.76 -2.11 -28.05
N GLU A 818 4.17 -3.17 -28.63
CA GLU A 818 2.82 -3.15 -29.21
C GLU A 818 1.71 -3.25 -28.17
N ASN A 819 1.91 -4.06 -27.13
CA ASN A 819 0.85 -4.42 -26.18
C ASN A 819 1.10 -3.92 -24.75
N GLY A 820 2.34 -3.62 -24.39
CA GLY A 820 2.71 -3.14 -23.06
C GLY A 820 2.74 -1.63 -22.95
N THR A 821 2.72 -1.13 -21.72
CA THR A 821 2.91 0.28 -21.38
C THR A 821 4.24 0.46 -20.63
N THR A 822 4.85 1.63 -20.78
CA THR A 822 6.08 1.95 -20.02
C THR A 822 5.78 2.31 -18.57
N HIS A 823 4.54 2.77 -18.31
CA HIS A 823 4.03 3.17 -17.00
C HIS A 823 2.70 2.44 -16.72
N SER A 824 2.62 1.74 -15.60
CA SER A 824 1.43 1.06 -15.12
C SER A 824 1.42 1.14 -13.59
N VAL A 825 0.44 1.83 -13.01
CA VAL A 825 0.29 1.94 -11.55
C VAL A 825 -0.71 0.88 -11.10
N GLN A 826 -0.33 0.11 -10.08
CA GLN A 826 -1.19 -0.90 -9.46
C GLN A 826 -1.45 -0.62 -7.97
N GLN A 827 -0.49 0.00 -7.28
CA GLN A 827 -0.54 0.22 -5.84
C GLN A 827 -0.74 1.69 -5.52
N HIS A 828 -1.70 1.97 -4.64
CA HIS A 828 -1.92 3.31 -4.11
C HIS A 828 -1.29 3.44 -2.73
N LEU A 829 -0.08 3.97 -2.66
CA LEU A 829 0.50 4.37 -1.38
C LEU A 829 -0.04 5.77 -1.04
N PRO A 830 -0.75 5.94 0.08
CA PRO A 830 -1.11 7.25 0.55
C PRO A 830 0.15 8.01 0.91
N LEU A 831 0.01 9.32 0.89
CA LEU A 831 1.12 10.19 1.24
C LEU A 831 1.29 10.31 2.76
N THR A 832 0.49 9.63 3.57
CA THR A 832 0.42 9.85 5.03
C THR A 832 -0.02 8.57 5.74
N PRO A 833 0.47 8.31 6.96
CA PRO A 833 0.12 7.10 7.69
C PRO A 833 -1.40 7.01 7.94
N PRO A 834 -1.96 5.79 7.88
CA PRO A 834 -3.36 5.59 8.20
C PRO A 834 -3.57 5.88 9.69
N ILE A 835 -4.56 6.70 9.98
CA ILE A 835 -4.92 7.10 11.35
C ILE A 835 -6.22 6.44 11.81
N SER A 836 -6.92 5.78 10.89
CA SER A 836 -8.16 5.05 11.15
C SER A 836 -8.32 3.92 10.15
N ILE A 837 -9.11 2.90 10.49
CA ILE A 837 -9.43 1.80 9.58
C ILE A 837 -10.11 2.33 8.30
N ALA A 838 -10.89 3.42 8.39
CA ALA A 838 -11.53 4.05 7.24
C ALA A 838 -10.54 4.57 6.19
N SER A 839 -9.31 4.93 6.59
CA SER A 839 -8.27 5.33 5.64
C SER A 839 -7.78 4.18 4.74
N LEU A 840 -8.16 2.94 5.03
CA LEU A 840 -7.84 1.74 4.28
C LEU A 840 -9.03 1.24 3.44
N SER A 841 -10.03 2.10 3.17
CA SER A 841 -11.20 1.76 2.34
C SER A 841 -10.86 1.30 0.90
N HIS A 842 -9.64 1.60 0.43
CA HIS A 842 -9.10 1.21 -0.87
C HIS A 842 -8.10 0.03 -0.78
N ALA A 843 -7.84 -0.48 0.43
CA ALA A 843 -7.02 -1.67 0.61
C ALA A 843 -7.88 -2.92 0.35
N HIS A 844 -7.37 -3.84 -0.46
CA HIS A 844 -7.98 -5.16 -0.56
C HIS A 844 -7.60 -5.93 0.72
N LEU A 845 -8.59 -6.34 1.50
CA LEU A 845 -8.40 -7.13 2.71
C LEU A 845 -8.63 -8.60 2.35
N GLY A 846 -7.55 -9.37 2.27
CA GLY A 846 -7.59 -10.82 2.05
C GLY A 846 -6.23 -11.48 2.30
N GLY A 847 -6.11 -12.79 2.05
CA GLY A 847 -4.82 -13.51 2.02
C GLY A 847 -4.22 -13.92 3.38
N PHE A 848 -2.94 -14.28 3.36
CA PHE A 848 -2.22 -14.82 4.53
C PHE A 848 -1.55 -13.70 5.35
N SER A 849 -1.72 -13.77 6.68
CA SER A 849 -1.18 -12.82 7.67
C SER A 849 0.35 -12.72 7.65
N LEU A 850 0.89 -11.50 7.78
CA LEU A 850 2.33 -11.22 7.93
C LEU A 850 2.88 -11.63 9.30
N ALA A 851 1.99 -11.80 10.27
CA ALA A 851 2.32 -11.99 11.69
C ALA A 851 2.33 -13.46 12.14
N THR A 852 2.30 -14.45 11.24
CA THR A 852 2.27 -15.88 11.65
C THR A 852 3.65 -16.47 11.99
N GLU A 853 4.74 -15.84 11.54
CA GLU A 853 6.10 -16.24 11.86
C GLU A 853 6.94 -15.02 12.25
N ALA A 854 7.75 -15.15 13.30
CA ALA A 854 8.68 -14.10 13.71
C ALA A 854 9.80 -13.96 12.67
N ALA A 855 10.27 -12.74 12.40
CA ALA A 855 11.34 -12.50 11.43
C ALA A 855 12.67 -13.20 11.79
N ALA A 856 13.40 -13.66 10.76
CA ALA A 856 14.57 -14.50 10.97
C ALA A 856 15.73 -13.66 11.45
N PRO A 857 16.62 -14.21 12.31
CA PRO A 857 17.90 -13.56 12.57
C PRO A 857 18.78 -13.39 11.31
N GLY A 858 18.32 -13.91 10.15
CA GLY A 858 18.99 -13.85 8.86
C GLY A 858 19.91 -15.04 8.66
N TYR A 859 20.10 -15.43 7.40
CA TYR A 859 20.95 -16.57 7.06
C TYR A 859 22.43 -16.16 6.89
N TRP A 860 23.36 -17.02 7.34
CA TRP A 860 24.82 -16.78 7.35
C TRP A 860 25.52 -16.94 5.98
N GLY A 861 24.86 -16.55 4.89
CA GLY A 861 25.30 -16.73 3.50
C GLY A 861 24.09 -16.86 2.58
N LEU A 862 24.24 -17.45 1.40
CA LEU A 862 23.15 -18.14 0.69
C LEU A 862 23.73 -19.55 0.39
N ARG A 863 23.56 -20.50 1.33
CA ARG A 863 24.13 -21.84 1.19
C ARG A 863 23.38 -22.48 0.06
N ASP A 864 24.16 -23.14 -0.77
CA ASP A 864 23.78 -24.31 -1.55
C ASP A 864 22.27 -24.48 -1.77
N PRO A 865 21.75 -24.33 -3.01
CA PRO A 865 20.33 -24.53 -3.35
C PRO A 865 19.72 -25.86 -2.84
N TRP A 866 20.56 -26.77 -2.36
CA TRP A 866 20.27 -28.14 -1.95
C TRP A 866 20.06 -28.29 -0.43
N ASN A 867 20.47 -27.32 0.40
CA ASN A 867 20.32 -27.40 1.86
C ASN A 867 19.13 -26.55 2.34
N ARG A 868 18.06 -27.22 2.76
CA ARG A 868 16.66 -26.72 2.78
C ARG A 868 16.20 -26.11 4.10
N GLU A 869 17.10 -25.90 5.07
CA GLU A 869 16.71 -25.75 6.48
C GLU A 869 16.75 -24.31 7.03
N SER A 870 17.12 -23.28 6.26
CA SER A 870 17.43 -21.96 6.82
C SER A 870 16.61 -20.77 6.27
N PHE A 871 15.43 -21.03 5.72
CA PHE A 871 14.51 -20.02 5.20
C PHE A 871 13.25 -20.00 6.10
N GLN A 872 12.91 -18.85 6.70
CA GLN A 872 11.70 -18.69 7.52
C GLN A 872 10.51 -18.20 6.69
N ARG A 873 9.35 -18.84 6.85
CA ARG A 873 8.14 -18.52 6.11
C ARG A 873 7.49 -17.26 6.68
N LEU A 874 8.04 -16.09 6.39
CA LEU A 874 7.32 -14.85 6.62
C LEU A 874 6.20 -14.76 5.57
N THR A 875 4.99 -15.26 5.85
CA THR A 875 3.90 -15.25 4.85
C THR A 875 3.54 -13.81 4.50
N ALA A 876 4.09 -13.30 3.40
CA ALA A 876 3.81 -11.96 2.95
C ALA A 876 3.13 -12.02 1.58
N ILE A 877 1.81 -11.79 1.61
CA ILE A 877 0.96 -11.50 0.47
C ILE A 877 0.90 -12.67 -0.54
N GLY A 878 0.11 -13.68 -0.18
CA GLY A 878 -0.51 -14.55 -1.19
C GLY A 878 -1.56 -13.79 -1.98
N TYR A 879 -2.08 -14.41 -3.05
CA TYR A 879 -3.32 -14.00 -3.71
C TYR A 879 -4.35 -13.57 -2.63
N ASP A 880 -4.94 -12.39 -2.82
CA ASP A 880 -5.83 -11.66 -1.90
C ASP A 880 -5.23 -10.90 -0.71
N GLY A 881 -3.93 -10.99 -0.40
CA GLY A 881 -3.23 -10.27 0.70
C GLY A 881 -3.58 -8.79 0.93
N LEU A 882 -3.39 -8.26 2.17
CA LEU A 882 -3.52 -6.82 2.47
C LEU A 882 -2.62 -5.96 1.56
N ALA A 883 -3.21 -5.45 0.48
CA ALA A 883 -2.49 -4.69 -0.52
C ALA A 883 -3.32 -3.46 -0.93
N PRO A 884 -2.74 -2.26 -0.93
CA PRO A 884 -3.41 -1.10 -1.48
C PRO A 884 -3.54 -1.30 -2.99
N HIS A 885 -4.75 -1.49 -3.49
CA HIS A 885 -4.99 -1.63 -4.91
C HIS A 885 -5.58 -0.32 -5.43
N THR A 886 -5.16 0.13 -6.61
CA THR A 886 -5.96 1.12 -7.33
C THR A 886 -7.16 0.39 -7.93
N LEU A 887 -8.39 0.77 -7.60
CA LEU A 887 -9.54 0.44 -8.45
C LEU A 887 -9.21 1.02 -9.84
N GLN A 888 -8.79 0.16 -10.78
CA GLN A 888 -8.54 0.55 -12.17
C GLN A 888 -9.83 0.58 -12.96
#